data_AF-G8S0I5-F1
#
_entry.id   AF-G8S0I5-F1
#
_cell.length_a   1.000
_cell.length_b   1.000
_cell.length_c   1.000
_cell.angle_alpha   90.00
_cell.angle_beta   90.00
_cell.angle_gamma   90.00
#
_symmetry.space_group_name_H-M   'P 1'
#
loop_
_entity.id
_entity.type
_entity.pdbx_description
1 polymer ?
#
loop_
_entity_poly.entity_id
_entity_poly.type
_entity_poly.pdbx_seq_one_letter_code
_entity_poly.pdbx_strand_id
1 'polypeptide(L)'
;MSNDARAATRSAVALTGFLIVAGLQLAAVLGVLWAVLTLLPAAFAVRAGVPLSIATFGALGYATWRALYTRHRVPAGVPISRADAPQLWALVDAAAAAAGVTPPAGLTVVADATAVVGERTRALGLLGGRRDLYLGLPLLLAWDPARLRAAVAHELAHGSSRLGRWAPTAYRGRIAVGRIAPRWNRGRNPAAAVFRAYARVYREWDAPFSRAQELAADRVAAGHAGVAATVGALRDLPVLAGMQRLFHAEYVAPGWTAGHVPEDVFGGFLRVLAARGEDVAILRARGAEPGGPWDTHPPLAERLAALIPAAGDASAEAAAGSPAAAGSPAAADSPAAVEAPAAADVPAESGQPAPEDLVPDLPGLGRALQAVAFPPHGRTEMAWDDFLSVARTAEMEREAEAAMAAVARAVGAEVPDAEGILRLAADGRLRTAAATIFPGLPPEETAERIVDLLALTLALAALRSGVARWRHNWTGTAELVAADGAHLNLTDVAAAAADPEQAEAVRAYLTRLGVRLAAPDGARPAARAQVLGGLINLSADGGRTDVLVTDLGFLLVPGLPRGRGPEARRRLHEIAAAGVTATAGGGDRRFLPFIEVAAVTTMPGRRRGWVIELHDGGRVTLRASLDTDELPGGWAAWEDAVAFLTKTRVSSATNQ
;
A
#
# COMPACT_ATOMS: atom_id res chain seq x y z
N MET A 1 26.82 17.73 -30.53
CA MET A 1 26.26 17.08 -29.32
C MET A 1 24.76 17.22 -29.39
N SER A 2 24.01 16.11 -29.49
CA SER A 2 22.54 16.14 -29.50
C SER A 2 21.99 16.77 -28.22
N ASN A 3 20.77 17.30 -28.26
CA ASN A 3 20.11 17.88 -27.09
C ASN A 3 20.01 16.89 -25.91
N ASP A 4 19.90 15.60 -26.20
CA ASP A 4 19.84 14.52 -25.20
C ASP A 4 21.14 14.38 -24.40
N ALA A 5 22.30 14.53 -25.06
CA ALA A 5 23.60 14.46 -24.39
C ALA A 5 23.79 15.63 -23.40
N ARG A 6 23.27 16.82 -23.73
CA ARG A 6 23.30 17.99 -22.85
C ARG A 6 22.33 17.81 -21.67
N ALA A 7 21.14 17.27 -21.90
CA ALA A 7 20.16 17.00 -20.85
C ALA A 7 20.65 15.93 -19.86
N ALA A 8 21.22 14.83 -20.35
CA ALA A 8 21.83 13.78 -19.52
C ALA A 8 22.98 14.32 -18.65
N THR A 9 23.83 15.17 -19.24
CA THR A 9 24.93 15.82 -18.51
C THR A 9 24.40 16.76 -17.42
N ARG A 10 23.34 17.53 -17.69
CA ARG A 10 22.70 18.40 -16.68
C ARG A 10 22.14 17.60 -15.51
N SER A 11 21.46 16.47 -15.76
CA SER A 11 20.94 15.62 -14.69
C SER A 11 22.06 14.97 -13.86
N ALA A 12 23.13 14.49 -14.50
CA ALA A 12 24.30 13.97 -13.79
C ALA A 12 25.02 15.06 -12.97
N VAL A 13 25.16 16.27 -13.53
CA VAL A 13 25.68 17.44 -12.81
C VAL A 13 24.76 17.81 -11.64
N ALA A 14 23.44 17.67 -11.79
CA ALA A 14 22.49 17.90 -10.71
C ALA A 14 22.55 16.81 -9.62
N LEU A 15 23.12 15.62 -9.87
CA LEU A 15 23.45 14.72 -8.76
C LEU A 15 24.69 15.22 -8.00
N THR A 16 25.72 15.68 -8.71
CA THR A 16 26.90 16.29 -8.09
C THR A 16 26.53 17.57 -7.32
N GLY A 17 25.64 18.38 -7.86
CA GLY A 17 25.10 19.58 -7.23
C GLY A 17 24.39 19.28 -5.90
N PHE A 18 23.76 18.12 -5.76
CA PHE A 18 23.13 17.70 -4.52
C PHE A 18 24.17 17.51 -3.41
N LEU A 19 25.28 16.83 -3.74
CA LEU A 19 26.40 16.62 -2.83
C LEU A 19 27.08 17.95 -2.49
N ILE A 20 27.20 18.86 -3.45
CA ILE A 20 27.72 20.21 -3.25
C ILE A 20 26.82 21.00 -2.29
N VAL A 21 25.50 21.01 -2.48
CA VAL A 21 24.56 21.70 -1.60
C VAL A 21 24.61 21.13 -0.18
N ALA A 22 24.68 19.81 -0.05
CA ALA A 22 24.86 19.17 1.25
C ALA A 22 26.18 19.60 1.92
N GLY A 23 27.27 19.66 1.15
CA GLY A 23 28.58 20.14 1.61
C GLY A 23 28.58 21.62 2.01
N LEU A 24 27.97 22.49 1.20
CA LEU A 24 27.83 23.92 1.47
C LEU A 24 27.01 24.18 2.74
N GLN A 25 25.94 23.41 2.95
CA GLN A 25 25.14 23.53 4.15
C GLN A 25 25.94 23.13 5.40
N LEU A 26 26.75 22.07 5.29
CA LEU A 26 27.67 21.67 6.36
C LEU A 26 28.72 22.76 6.63
N ALA A 27 29.31 23.33 5.57
CA ALA A 27 30.27 24.43 5.70
C ALA A 27 29.65 25.67 6.36
N ALA A 28 28.41 26.02 6.01
CA ALA A 28 27.69 27.14 6.63
C ALA A 28 27.44 26.91 8.12
N VAL A 29 27.01 25.70 8.52
CA VAL A 29 26.84 25.34 9.94
C VAL A 29 28.16 25.41 10.70
N LEU A 30 29.25 24.90 10.12
CA LEU A 30 30.57 24.99 10.71
C LEU A 30 31.09 26.43 10.78
N GLY A 31 30.79 27.27 9.79
CA GLY A 31 31.14 28.69 9.78
C GLY A 31 30.43 29.49 10.87
N VAL A 32 29.13 29.25 11.06
CA VAL A 32 28.35 29.85 12.17
C VAL A 32 28.90 29.38 13.51
N LEU A 33 29.19 28.08 13.65
CA LEU A 33 29.79 27.54 14.87
C LEU A 33 31.15 28.17 15.15
N TRP A 34 32.01 28.28 14.13
CA TRP A 34 33.30 28.95 14.24
C TRP A 34 33.16 30.41 14.68
N ALA A 35 32.25 31.18 14.07
CA ALA A 35 31.97 32.55 14.45
C ALA A 35 31.51 32.67 15.92
N VAL A 36 30.60 31.80 16.37
CA VAL A 36 30.16 31.76 17.78
C VAL A 36 31.33 31.45 18.72
N LEU A 37 32.23 30.54 18.33
CA LEU A 37 33.40 30.20 19.13
C LEU A 37 34.41 31.36 19.23
N THR A 38 34.54 32.20 18.21
CA THR A 38 35.39 33.40 18.28
C THR A 38 34.88 34.47 19.25
N LEU A 39 33.61 34.43 19.63
CA LEU A 39 32.99 35.34 20.59
C LEU A 39 33.09 34.85 22.05
N LEU A 40 33.58 33.63 22.28
CA LEU A 40 33.67 33.01 23.59
C LEU A 40 35.11 33.09 24.14
N PRO A 41 35.29 33.08 25.48
CA PRO A 41 36.62 33.01 26.08
C PRO A 41 37.41 31.80 25.56
N ALA A 42 38.69 32.00 25.21
CA ALA A 42 39.52 31.00 24.52
C ALA A 42 39.53 29.62 25.21
N ALA A 43 39.57 29.59 26.55
CA ALA A 43 39.55 28.35 27.31
C ALA A 43 38.21 27.58 27.18
N PHE A 44 37.09 28.28 27.03
CA PHE A 44 35.77 27.69 26.82
C PHE A 44 35.55 27.31 25.36
N ALA A 45 35.99 28.16 24.42
CA ALA A 45 35.90 27.90 22.99
C ALA A 45 36.64 26.61 22.59
N VAL A 46 37.82 26.34 23.15
CA VAL A 46 38.57 25.10 22.87
C VAL A 46 37.89 23.90 23.51
N ARG A 47 37.51 23.98 24.80
CA ARG A 47 36.92 22.84 25.54
C ARG A 47 35.53 22.43 25.05
N ALA A 48 34.70 23.38 24.64
CA ALA A 48 33.33 23.12 24.18
C ALA A 48 33.21 23.11 22.66
N GLY A 49 33.98 23.94 21.95
CA GLY A 49 33.86 24.13 20.51
C GLY A 49 34.41 23.00 19.67
N VAL A 50 35.56 22.44 20.05
CA VAL A 50 36.13 21.28 19.33
C VAL A 50 35.21 20.07 19.42
N PRO A 51 34.74 19.63 20.61
CA PRO A 51 33.80 18.51 20.70
C PRO A 51 32.46 18.79 20.00
N LEU A 52 31.92 20.01 20.12
CA LEU A 52 30.66 20.38 19.47
C LEU A 52 30.78 20.41 17.95
N SER A 53 31.93 20.85 17.41
CA SER A 53 32.22 20.83 15.96
C SER A 53 32.33 19.41 15.44
N ILE A 54 33.07 18.54 16.15
CA ILE A 54 33.20 17.12 15.81
C ILE A 54 31.83 16.43 15.90
N ALA A 55 31.04 16.69 16.95
CA ALA A 55 29.71 16.13 17.11
C ALA A 55 28.74 16.61 16.02
N THR A 56 28.80 17.89 15.64
CA THR A 56 27.94 18.48 14.60
C THR A 56 28.30 17.96 13.21
N PHE A 57 29.60 17.96 12.88
CA PHE A 57 30.10 17.39 11.63
C PHE A 57 29.83 15.88 11.56
N GLY A 58 30.10 15.15 12.63
CA GLY A 58 29.86 13.72 12.74
C GLY A 58 28.38 13.38 12.61
N ALA A 59 27.49 14.09 13.30
CA ALA A 59 26.05 13.85 13.23
C ALA A 59 25.46 14.21 11.86
N LEU A 60 25.82 15.36 11.28
CA LEU A 60 25.30 15.80 9.99
C LEU A 60 25.90 14.98 8.83
N GLY A 61 27.18 14.65 8.91
CA GLY A 61 27.88 13.75 8.01
C GLY A 61 27.31 12.33 8.07
N TYR A 62 27.08 11.79 9.28
CA TYR A 62 26.43 10.50 9.47
C TYR A 62 24.98 10.50 8.98
N ALA A 63 24.21 11.57 9.21
CA ALA A 63 22.84 11.68 8.71
C ALA A 63 22.80 11.71 7.18
N THR A 64 23.70 12.47 6.54
CA THR A 64 23.82 12.55 5.08
C THR A 64 24.29 11.21 4.50
N TRP A 65 25.33 10.61 5.09
CA TRP A 65 25.83 9.30 4.73
C TRP A 65 24.74 8.24 4.90
N ARG A 66 24.05 8.20 6.04
CA ARG A 66 22.98 7.22 6.29
C ARG A 66 21.77 7.41 5.38
N ALA A 67 21.44 8.65 4.99
CA ALA A 67 20.39 8.91 4.01
C ALA A 67 20.75 8.36 2.62
N LEU A 68 22.00 8.55 2.18
CA LEU A 68 22.52 8.09 0.90
C LEU A 68 22.87 6.59 0.88
N TYR A 69 23.30 6.06 2.02
CA TYR A 69 23.72 4.69 2.25
C TYR A 69 22.58 3.82 2.82
N THR A 70 21.34 4.27 2.68
CA THR A 70 20.20 3.44 3.08
C THR A 70 20.24 2.12 2.31
N ARG A 71 20.34 1.00 3.06
CA ARG A 71 20.31 -0.34 2.49
C ARG A 71 19.08 -0.43 1.59
N HIS A 72 19.26 -0.87 0.34
CA HIS A 72 18.16 -1.42 -0.44
C HIS A 72 17.48 -2.45 0.47
N ARG A 73 16.24 -2.19 0.90
CA ARG A 73 15.43 -3.26 1.45
C ARG A 73 15.19 -4.18 0.27
N VAL A 74 15.90 -5.31 0.26
CA VAL A 74 15.61 -6.40 -0.67
C VAL A 74 14.15 -6.77 -0.40
N PRO A 75 13.24 -6.63 -1.38
CA PRO A 75 11.86 -7.05 -1.19
C PRO A 75 11.84 -8.52 -0.75
N ALA A 76 10.88 -8.89 0.10
CA ALA A 76 10.68 -10.29 0.44
C ALA A 76 10.47 -11.09 -0.85
N GLY A 77 11.31 -12.10 -1.08
CA GLY A 77 11.37 -12.78 -2.36
C GLY A 77 12.22 -14.03 -2.33
N VAL A 78 12.06 -14.87 -3.35
CA VAL A 78 12.78 -16.13 -3.54
C VAL A 78 13.84 -15.94 -4.62
N PRO A 79 15.15 -16.07 -4.30
CA PRO A 79 16.19 -16.00 -5.32
C PRO A 79 16.09 -17.21 -6.26
N ILE A 80 16.17 -16.95 -7.57
CA ILE A 80 16.10 -17.97 -8.62
C ILE A 80 17.47 -18.14 -9.23
N SER A 81 18.05 -19.34 -9.13
CA SER A 81 19.32 -19.63 -9.79
C SER A 81 19.12 -19.94 -11.27
N ARG A 82 20.22 -19.90 -12.03
CA ARG A 82 20.22 -20.29 -13.46
C ARG A 82 19.85 -21.76 -13.68
N ALA A 83 20.07 -22.61 -12.67
CA ALA A 83 19.72 -24.02 -12.73
C ALA A 83 18.23 -24.25 -12.47
N ASP A 84 17.61 -23.44 -11.61
CA ASP A 84 16.21 -23.60 -11.22
C ASP A 84 15.23 -23.21 -12.34
N ALA A 85 15.58 -22.18 -13.13
CA ALA A 85 14.72 -21.67 -14.21
C ALA A 85 15.56 -21.21 -15.42
N PRO A 86 16.13 -22.13 -16.21
CA PRO A 86 17.04 -21.79 -17.30
C PRO A 86 16.38 -20.98 -18.42
N GLN A 87 15.11 -21.24 -18.72
CA GLN A 87 14.33 -20.51 -19.74
C GLN A 87 14.05 -19.06 -19.32
N LEU A 88 13.69 -18.83 -18.05
CA LEU A 88 13.56 -17.48 -17.51
C LEU A 88 14.88 -16.72 -17.55
N TRP A 89 16.00 -17.38 -17.24
CA TRP A 89 17.32 -16.75 -17.36
C TRP A 89 17.72 -16.48 -18.81
N ALA A 90 17.38 -17.34 -19.76
CA ALA A 90 17.60 -17.11 -21.19
C ALA A 90 16.82 -15.87 -21.68
N LEU A 91 15.58 -15.70 -21.21
CA LEU A 91 14.76 -14.50 -21.45
C LEU A 91 15.47 -13.24 -20.94
N VAL A 92 15.97 -13.28 -19.70
CA VAL A 92 16.70 -12.15 -19.08
C VAL A 92 18.00 -11.84 -19.82
N ASP A 93 18.75 -12.86 -20.23
CA ASP A 93 20.02 -12.68 -20.96
C ASP A 93 19.79 -12.08 -22.36
N ALA A 94 18.75 -12.54 -23.07
CA ALA A 94 18.37 -11.98 -24.37
C ALA A 94 17.93 -10.51 -24.25
N ALA A 95 17.14 -10.19 -23.22
CA ALA A 95 16.73 -8.82 -22.93
C ALA A 95 17.94 -7.93 -22.56
N ALA A 96 18.90 -8.44 -21.78
CA ALA A 96 20.12 -7.72 -21.44
C ALA A 96 20.99 -7.44 -22.70
N ALA A 97 21.11 -8.41 -23.60
CA ALA A 97 21.81 -8.25 -24.87
C ALA A 97 21.13 -7.19 -25.76
N ALA A 98 19.80 -7.21 -25.88
CA ALA A 98 19.03 -6.22 -26.62
C ALA A 98 19.19 -4.81 -26.03
N ALA A 99 19.17 -4.69 -24.69
CA ALA A 99 19.44 -3.44 -23.99
C ALA A 99 20.90 -3.00 -24.07
N GLY A 100 21.84 -3.89 -24.42
CA GLY A 100 23.27 -3.58 -24.47
C GLY A 100 23.88 -3.40 -23.08
N VAL A 101 23.40 -4.16 -22.10
CA VAL A 101 23.88 -4.13 -20.71
C VAL A 101 24.41 -5.51 -20.33
N THR A 102 25.30 -5.58 -19.34
CA THR A 102 25.65 -6.86 -18.73
C THR A 102 24.38 -7.47 -18.09
N PRO A 103 24.14 -8.78 -18.16
CA PRO A 103 23.04 -9.41 -17.44
C PRO A 103 23.08 -9.11 -15.93
N PRO A 104 21.93 -9.05 -15.24
CA PRO A 104 21.89 -8.94 -13.78
C PRO A 104 22.58 -10.14 -13.12
N ALA A 105 23.21 -9.90 -11.98
CA ALA A 105 23.95 -10.92 -11.23
C ALA A 105 23.05 -11.85 -10.41
N GLY A 106 21.80 -11.45 -10.17
CA GLY A 106 20.80 -12.22 -9.46
C GLY A 106 19.41 -11.93 -10.00
N LEU A 107 18.53 -12.91 -9.87
CA LEU A 107 17.11 -12.82 -10.15
C LEU A 107 16.37 -13.22 -8.87
N THR A 108 15.39 -12.44 -8.45
CA THR A 108 14.58 -12.72 -7.27
C THR A 108 13.12 -12.54 -7.63
N VAL A 109 12.32 -13.57 -7.37
CA VAL A 109 10.88 -13.49 -7.56
C VAL A 109 10.24 -12.89 -6.32
N VAL A 110 9.43 -11.84 -6.50
CA VAL A 110 8.85 -11.03 -5.42
C VAL A 110 7.33 -11.09 -5.46
N ALA A 111 6.68 -10.77 -4.33
CA ALA A 111 5.23 -10.83 -4.22
C ALA A 111 4.51 -9.75 -5.04
N ASP A 112 5.12 -8.57 -5.19
CA ASP A 112 4.54 -7.42 -5.90
C ASP A 112 4.45 -7.65 -7.42
N ALA A 113 3.41 -7.15 -8.07
CA ALA A 113 3.25 -7.10 -9.52
C ALA A 113 4.16 -6.03 -10.12
N THR A 114 5.46 -6.33 -10.18
CA THR A 114 6.50 -5.41 -10.63
C THR A 114 7.62 -6.14 -11.37
N ALA A 115 8.24 -5.45 -12.33
CA ALA A 115 9.56 -5.80 -12.82
C ALA A 115 10.45 -4.61 -12.48
N VAL A 116 11.54 -4.82 -11.74
CA VAL A 116 12.44 -3.72 -11.37
C VAL A 116 13.87 -4.20 -11.23
N VAL A 117 14.83 -3.39 -11.64
CA VAL A 117 16.26 -3.67 -11.45
C VAL A 117 16.77 -2.88 -10.26
N GLY A 118 17.19 -3.58 -9.20
CA GLY A 118 17.89 -2.97 -8.08
C GLY A 118 19.40 -2.99 -8.30
N GLU A 119 20.07 -1.88 -7.96
CA GLU A 119 21.52 -1.76 -8.06
C GLU A 119 22.15 -1.42 -6.70
N ARG A 120 23.15 -2.20 -6.31
CA ARG A 120 24.02 -1.92 -5.16
C ARG A 120 25.13 -0.97 -5.61
N THR A 121 24.85 0.33 -5.54
CA THR A 121 25.77 1.37 -5.99
C THR A 121 26.98 1.54 -5.06
N ARG A 122 28.09 2.04 -5.61
CA ARG A 122 29.31 2.40 -4.90
C ARG A 122 29.49 3.92 -4.91
N ALA A 123 30.36 4.44 -4.03
CA ALA A 123 30.68 5.87 -3.93
C ALA A 123 29.42 6.78 -3.91
N LEU A 124 28.49 6.50 -3.00
CA LEU A 124 27.24 7.26 -2.80
C LEU A 124 26.33 7.35 -4.05
N GLY A 125 26.39 6.38 -4.97
CA GLY A 125 25.58 6.37 -6.19
C GLY A 125 26.30 6.81 -7.46
N LEU A 126 27.52 7.33 -7.34
CA LEU A 126 28.31 7.80 -8.48
C LEU A 126 28.84 6.67 -9.34
N LEU A 127 29.11 5.51 -8.72
CA LEU A 127 29.61 4.32 -9.41
C LEU A 127 28.56 3.22 -9.38
N GLY A 128 28.41 2.54 -10.52
CA GLY A 128 27.57 1.36 -10.63
C GLY A 128 28.11 0.18 -9.81
N GLY A 129 27.27 -0.84 -9.66
CA GLY A 129 27.65 -2.04 -8.94
C GLY A 129 26.81 -3.25 -9.32
N ARG A 130 26.65 -4.17 -8.36
CA ARG A 130 25.90 -5.42 -8.57
C ARG A 130 24.43 -5.08 -8.81
N ARG A 131 23.88 -5.57 -9.93
CA ARG A 131 22.47 -5.44 -10.28
C ARG A 131 21.76 -6.76 -10.03
N ASP A 132 20.61 -6.70 -9.38
CA ASP A 132 19.73 -7.84 -9.13
C ASP A 132 18.34 -7.47 -9.73
N LEU A 133 17.74 -8.36 -10.53
CA LEU A 133 16.41 -8.19 -11.12
C LEU A 133 15.36 -8.76 -10.15
N TYR A 134 14.34 -7.96 -9.84
CA TYR A 134 13.18 -8.37 -9.08
C TYR A 134 12.00 -8.51 -10.02
N LEU A 135 11.43 -9.72 -10.10
CA LEU A 135 10.32 -10.02 -11.00
C LEU A 135 9.13 -10.53 -10.18
N GLY A 136 7.98 -9.90 -10.35
CA GLY A 136 6.77 -10.25 -9.64
C GLY A 136 6.24 -11.62 -10.02
N LEU A 137 5.92 -12.45 -9.02
CA LEU A 137 5.16 -13.68 -9.26
C LEU A 137 3.80 -13.40 -9.94
N PRO A 138 3.05 -12.33 -9.62
CA PRO A 138 1.83 -11.97 -10.37
C PRO A 138 2.04 -11.86 -11.87
N LEU A 139 3.20 -11.37 -12.32
CA LEU A 139 3.52 -11.25 -13.75
C LEU A 139 3.75 -12.63 -14.36
N LEU A 140 4.51 -13.49 -13.67
CA LEU A 140 4.76 -14.86 -14.12
C LEU A 140 3.48 -15.71 -14.20
N LEU A 141 2.48 -15.41 -13.36
CA LEU A 141 1.21 -16.12 -13.34
C LEU A 141 0.21 -15.59 -14.37
N ALA A 142 0.16 -14.27 -14.59
CA ALA A 142 -0.90 -13.63 -15.37
C ALA A 142 -0.50 -13.28 -16.81
N TRP A 143 0.79 -13.21 -17.14
CA TRP A 143 1.27 -12.74 -18.44
C TRP A 143 1.93 -13.83 -19.28
N ASP A 144 1.80 -13.68 -20.60
CA ASP A 144 2.55 -14.48 -21.56
C ASP A 144 4.05 -14.10 -21.60
N PRO A 145 4.91 -15.00 -22.14
CA PRO A 145 6.33 -14.75 -22.26
C PRO A 145 6.72 -13.50 -23.07
N ALA A 146 5.91 -13.05 -24.03
CA ALA A 146 6.23 -11.87 -24.84
C ALA A 146 6.06 -10.57 -24.06
N ARG A 147 4.98 -10.44 -23.27
CA ARG A 147 4.82 -9.30 -22.35
C ARG A 147 5.91 -9.27 -21.28
N LEU A 148 6.29 -10.44 -20.75
CA LEU A 148 7.42 -10.56 -19.81
C LEU A 148 8.74 -10.11 -20.45
N ARG A 149 9.05 -10.54 -21.68
CA ARG A 149 10.21 -10.07 -22.45
C ARG A 149 10.22 -8.56 -22.59
N ALA A 150 9.08 -7.96 -22.94
CA ALA A 150 8.96 -6.52 -23.12
C ALA A 150 9.24 -5.76 -21.82
N ALA A 151 8.63 -6.17 -20.71
CA ALA A 151 8.85 -5.54 -19.40
C ALA A 151 10.30 -5.68 -18.93
N VAL A 152 10.89 -6.87 -19.02
CA VAL A 152 12.28 -7.09 -18.61
C VAL A 152 13.26 -6.30 -19.50
N ALA A 153 13.03 -6.24 -20.81
CA ALA A 153 13.85 -5.44 -21.71
C ALA A 153 13.76 -3.94 -21.42
N HIS A 154 12.56 -3.42 -21.13
CA HIS A 154 12.35 -2.04 -20.72
C HIS A 154 13.15 -1.72 -19.45
N GLU A 155 13.00 -2.52 -18.39
CA GLU A 155 13.69 -2.31 -17.12
C GLU A 155 15.21 -2.37 -17.25
N LEU A 156 15.74 -3.31 -18.04
CA LEU A 156 17.17 -3.43 -18.30
C LEU A 156 17.72 -2.28 -19.16
N ALA A 157 16.89 -1.70 -20.05
CA ALA A 157 17.30 -0.59 -20.89
C ALA A 157 17.69 0.64 -20.08
N HIS A 158 17.10 0.89 -18.90
CA HIS A 158 17.51 2.01 -18.03
C HIS A 158 18.99 1.98 -17.63
N GLY A 159 19.60 0.80 -17.56
CA GLY A 159 21.03 0.63 -17.29
C GLY A 159 21.93 0.86 -18.51
N SER A 160 21.36 1.08 -19.70
CA SER A 160 22.09 1.15 -20.96
C SER A 160 22.71 2.53 -21.20
N SER A 161 23.99 2.53 -21.56
CA SER A 161 24.66 3.73 -22.07
C SER A 161 24.20 4.11 -23.49
N ARG A 162 23.45 3.24 -24.18
CA ARG A 162 22.84 3.55 -25.49
C ARG A 162 21.77 4.64 -25.38
N LEU A 163 21.16 4.80 -24.20
CA LEU A 163 20.24 5.90 -23.89
C LEU A 163 20.97 7.22 -23.58
N GLY A 164 22.30 7.23 -23.65
CA GLY A 164 23.17 8.36 -23.37
C GLY A 164 24.28 7.99 -22.39
N ARG A 165 25.49 8.53 -22.61
CA ARG A 165 26.69 8.23 -21.81
C ARG A 165 26.47 8.38 -20.29
N TRP A 166 25.68 9.37 -19.89
CA TRP A 166 25.42 9.71 -18.49
C TRP A 166 24.06 9.21 -17.98
N ALA A 167 23.28 8.51 -18.83
CA ALA A 167 21.93 8.04 -18.49
C ALA A 167 21.89 7.17 -17.22
N PRO A 168 22.81 6.19 -17.02
CA PRO A 168 22.79 5.38 -15.80
C PRO A 168 23.07 6.22 -14.55
N THR A 169 23.95 7.22 -14.63
CA THR A 169 24.27 8.10 -13.50
C THR A 169 23.10 9.04 -13.16
N ALA A 170 22.46 9.62 -14.18
CA ALA A 170 21.26 10.44 -14.03
C ALA A 170 20.11 9.65 -13.37
N TYR A 171 19.87 8.41 -13.84
CA TYR A 171 18.89 7.50 -13.25
C TYR A 171 19.17 7.20 -11.77
N ARG A 172 20.42 6.86 -11.40
CA ARG A 172 20.81 6.68 -9.99
C ARG A 172 20.57 7.93 -9.16
N GLY A 173 20.87 9.09 -9.72
CA GLY A 173 20.65 10.39 -9.08
C GLY A 173 19.17 10.65 -8.79
N ARG A 174 18.30 10.45 -9.77
CA ARG A 174 16.85 10.51 -9.62
C ARG A 174 16.36 9.65 -8.48
N ILE A 175 16.77 8.38 -8.50
CA ILE A 175 16.36 7.40 -7.50
C ILE A 175 16.85 7.81 -6.10
N ALA A 176 18.08 8.33 -5.98
CA ALA A 176 18.60 8.83 -4.70
C ALA A 176 17.83 10.06 -4.19
N VAL A 177 17.59 11.07 -5.04
CA VAL A 177 16.87 12.29 -4.70
C VAL A 177 15.41 11.99 -4.35
N GLY A 178 14.72 11.19 -5.18
CA GLY A 178 13.33 10.78 -4.98
C GLY A 178 13.10 9.99 -3.70
N ARG A 179 14.09 9.20 -3.23
CA ARG A 179 14.01 8.52 -1.93
C ARG A 179 14.19 9.46 -0.74
N ILE A 180 15.00 10.51 -0.89
CA ILE A 180 15.36 11.38 0.24
C ILE A 180 14.34 12.53 0.38
N ALA A 181 13.85 13.07 -0.74
CA ALA A 181 12.98 14.24 -0.74
C ALA A 181 11.69 14.11 0.10
N PRO A 182 10.96 12.97 0.10
CA PRO A 182 9.78 12.80 0.96
C PRO A 182 10.10 12.88 2.46
N ARG A 183 11.31 12.50 2.88
CA ARG A 183 11.74 12.55 4.29
C ARG A 183 11.94 13.97 4.80
N TRP A 184 12.11 14.94 3.90
CA TRP A 184 12.32 16.36 4.23
C TRP A 184 11.04 17.20 4.25
N ASN A 185 9.88 16.60 3.96
CA ASN A 185 8.59 17.27 4.02
C ASN A 185 8.00 17.34 5.44
N ARG A 186 8.60 16.69 6.44
CA ARG A 186 8.00 16.51 7.78
C ARG A 186 8.46 17.50 8.88
N GLY A 187 8.93 18.71 8.55
CA GLY A 187 9.26 19.69 9.59
C GLY A 187 9.71 21.09 9.14
N ARG A 188 9.67 22.06 10.08
CA ARG A 188 10.10 23.47 9.94
C ARG A 188 11.63 23.67 9.94
N ASN A 189 12.40 22.69 9.46
CA ASN A 189 13.87 22.79 9.42
C ASN A 189 14.30 23.66 8.22
N PRO A 190 15.06 24.77 8.41
CA PRO A 190 15.56 25.60 7.31
C PRO A 190 16.44 24.82 6.31
N ALA A 191 17.20 23.84 6.78
CA ALA A 191 17.94 22.93 5.90
C ALA A 191 17.01 22.17 4.94
N ALA A 192 15.87 21.71 5.45
CA ALA A 192 14.88 21.01 4.63
C ALA A 192 14.27 21.93 3.57
N ALA A 193 14.19 23.25 3.80
CA ALA A 193 13.74 24.20 2.79
C ALA A 193 14.73 24.31 1.62
N VAL A 194 16.03 24.41 1.91
CA VAL A 194 17.09 24.43 0.89
C VAL A 194 17.07 23.15 0.07
N PHE A 195 16.98 22.00 0.72
CA PHE A 195 16.89 20.73 0.03
C PHE A 195 15.60 20.55 -0.78
N ARG A 196 14.45 21.07 -0.32
CA ARG A 196 13.21 21.06 -1.11
C ARG A 196 13.32 21.94 -2.35
N ALA A 197 13.91 23.12 -2.23
CA ALA A 197 14.16 24.01 -3.35
C ALA A 197 15.09 23.33 -4.37
N TYR A 198 16.19 22.73 -3.87
CA TYR A 198 17.11 21.95 -4.70
C TYR A 198 16.40 20.82 -5.43
N ALA A 199 15.60 20.03 -4.71
CA ALA A 199 14.92 18.88 -5.27
C ALA A 199 13.85 19.30 -6.31
N ARG A 200 13.25 20.49 -6.19
CA ARG A 200 12.38 21.08 -7.22
C ARG A 200 13.17 21.41 -8.49
N VAL A 201 14.29 22.13 -8.36
CA VAL A 201 15.17 22.46 -9.50
C VAL A 201 15.69 21.19 -10.18
N TYR A 202 16.10 20.20 -9.39
CA TYR A 202 16.54 18.90 -9.89
C TYR A 202 15.45 18.25 -10.75
N ARG A 203 14.19 18.21 -10.30
CA ARG A 203 13.08 17.66 -11.10
C ARG A 203 12.86 18.40 -12.39
N GLU A 204 12.84 19.73 -12.36
CA GLU A 204 12.61 20.54 -13.56
C GLU A 204 13.69 20.29 -14.62
N TRP A 205 14.94 20.12 -14.18
CA TRP A 205 16.06 19.86 -15.09
C TRP A 205 16.11 18.41 -15.58
N ASP A 206 15.73 17.46 -14.73
CA ASP A 206 15.79 16.05 -15.05
C ASP A 206 14.57 15.55 -15.82
N ALA A 207 13.38 16.14 -15.64
CA ALA A 207 12.13 15.66 -16.24
C ALA A 207 12.19 15.48 -17.77
N PRO A 208 12.74 16.41 -18.59
CA PRO A 208 12.86 16.19 -20.03
C PRO A 208 13.77 14.99 -20.37
N PHE A 209 14.86 14.82 -19.61
CA PHE A 209 15.78 13.71 -19.80
C PHE A 209 15.16 12.38 -19.37
N SER A 210 14.48 12.34 -18.22
CA SER A 210 13.73 11.17 -17.77
C SER A 210 12.71 10.73 -18.81
N ARG A 211 11.91 11.67 -19.35
CA ARG A 211 10.92 11.37 -20.39
C ARG A 211 11.55 10.77 -21.65
N ALA A 212 12.63 11.37 -22.15
CA ALA A 212 13.34 10.83 -23.32
C ALA A 212 13.92 9.44 -23.05
N GLN A 213 14.38 9.17 -21.81
CA GLN A 213 14.89 7.87 -21.41
C GLN A 213 13.79 6.79 -21.39
N GLU A 214 12.60 7.12 -20.88
CA GLU A 214 11.43 6.22 -20.91
C GLU A 214 11.04 5.83 -22.34
N LEU A 215 10.87 6.81 -23.23
CA LEU A 215 10.52 6.56 -24.64
C LEU A 215 11.58 5.74 -25.38
N ALA A 216 12.85 5.93 -25.02
CA ALA A 216 13.94 5.16 -25.60
C ALA A 216 14.04 3.74 -25.03
N ALA A 217 13.72 3.53 -23.75
CA ALA A 217 13.56 2.19 -23.17
C ALA A 217 12.37 1.44 -23.79
N ASP A 218 11.26 2.11 -24.04
CA ASP A 218 10.10 1.56 -24.75
C ASP A 218 10.47 1.09 -26.15
N ARG A 219 11.26 1.88 -26.90
CA ARG A 219 11.76 1.47 -28.23
C ARG A 219 12.68 0.25 -28.17
N VAL A 220 13.54 0.15 -27.16
CA VAL A 220 14.39 -1.05 -26.96
C VAL A 220 13.51 -2.27 -26.69
N ALA A 221 12.50 -2.13 -25.82
CA ALA A 221 11.56 -3.21 -25.52
C ALA A 221 10.77 -3.64 -26.76
N ALA A 222 10.23 -2.69 -27.53
CA ALA A 222 9.51 -2.96 -28.77
C ALA A 222 10.38 -3.59 -29.86
N GLY A 223 11.65 -3.18 -29.98
CA GLY A 223 12.60 -3.79 -30.91
C GLY A 223 12.98 -5.23 -30.54
N HIS A 224 12.90 -5.60 -29.25
CA HIS A 224 13.23 -6.95 -28.77
C HIS A 224 12.02 -7.88 -28.70
N ALA A 225 10.92 -7.41 -28.14
CA ALA A 225 9.73 -8.22 -27.84
C ALA A 225 8.56 -7.99 -28.81
N GLY A 226 8.65 -6.98 -29.69
CA GLY A 226 7.59 -6.55 -30.59
C GLY A 226 6.72 -5.44 -30.01
N VAL A 227 6.17 -4.59 -30.90
CA VAL A 227 5.33 -3.43 -30.52
C VAL A 227 4.09 -3.88 -29.74
N ALA A 228 3.40 -4.92 -30.19
CA ALA A 228 2.17 -5.41 -29.55
C ALA A 228 2.41 -5.86 -28.10
N ALA A 229 3.50 -6.60 -27.85
CA ALA A 229 3.86 -7.06 -26.51
C ALA A 229 4.22 -5.89 -25.58
N THR A 230 4.98 -4.91 -26.08
CA THR A 230 5.31 -3.69 -25.33
C THR A 230 4.08 -2.86 -25.01
N VAL A 231 3.18 -2.65 -25.97
CA VAL A 231 1.90 -1.95 -25.75
C VAL A 231 1.05 -2.68 -24.70
N GLY A 232 0.99 -4.01 -24.77
CA GLY A 232 0.33 -4.84 -23.76
C GLY A 232 0.93 -4.64 -22.38
N ALA A 233 2.24 -4.79 -22.24
CA ALA A 233 2.93 -4.62 -20.96
C ALA A 233 2.73 -3.22 -20.36
N LEU A 234 2.79 -2.16 -21.17
CA LEU A 234 2.56 -0.78 -20.73
C LEU A 234 1.15 -0.53 -20.21
N ARG A 235 0.14 -1.16 -20.84
CA ARG A 235 -1.27 -1.02 -20.44
C ARG A 235 -1.63 -1.90 -19.24
N ASP A 236 -1.13 -3.13 -19.22
CA ASP A 236 -1.58 -4.15 -18.28
C ASP A 236 -0.80 -4.12 -16.96
N LEU A 237 0.43 -3.56 -16.90
CA LEU A 237 1.21 -3.52 -15.65
C LEU A 237 0.51 -2.70 -14.55
N PRO A 238 0.06 -1.45 -14.82
CA PRO A 238 -0.64 -0.65 -13.80
C PRO A 238 -1.96 -1.29 -13.38
N VAL A 239 -2.64 -1.98 -14.31
CA VAL A 239 -3.90 -2.69 -14.06
C VAL A 239 -3.65 -3.87 -13.12
N LEU A 240 -2.66 -4.72 -13.41
CA LEU A 240 -2.32 -5.86 -12.57
C LEU A 240 -1.88 -5.42 -11.17
N ALA A 241 -1.05 -4.38 -11.06
CA ALA A 241 -0.66 -3.79 -9.79
C ALA A 241 -1.85 -3.16 -9.04
N GLY A 242 -2.80 -2.56 -9.75
CA GLY A 242 -4.05 -2.03 -9.19
C GLY A 242 -4.94 -3.14 -8.61
N MET A 243 -5.14 -4.21 -9.38
CA MET A 243 -5.90 -5.39 -8.92
C MET A 243 -5.24 -6.06 -7.72
N GLN A 244 -3.91 -6.12 -7.67
CA GLN A 244 -3.22 -6.67 -6.51
C GLN A 244 -3.42 -5.81 -5.25
N ARG A 245 -3.36 -4.48 -5.37
CA ARG A 245 -3.67 -3.58 -4.24
C ARG A 245 -5.10 -3.77 -3.74
N LEU A 246 -6.06 -3.86 -4.66
CA LEU A 246 -7.45 -4.14 -4.34
C LEU A 246 -7.60 -5.51 -3.65
N PHE A 247 -6.94 -6.55 -4.18
CA PHE A 247 -6.95 -7.89 -3.60
C PHE A 247 -6.43 -7.89 -2.16
N HIS A 248 -5.28 -7.26 -1.91
CA HIS A 248 -4.75 -7.16 -0.56
C HIS A 248 -5.66 -6.38 0.38
N ALA A 249 -6.25 -5.27 -0.08
CA ALA A 249 -7.11 -4.44 0.73
C ALA A 249 -8.45 -5.09 1.08
N GLU A 250 -9.12 -5.70 0.09
CA GLU A 250 -10.49 -6.21 0.24
C GLU A 250 -10.54 -7.67 0.73
N TYR A 251 -9.53 -8.48 0.42
CA TYR A 251 -9.57 -9.93 0.69
C TYR A 251 -8.58 -10.31 1.78
N VAL A 252 -7.31 -9.90 1.68
CA VAL A 252 -6.26 -10.37 2.62
C VAL A 252 -6.27 -9.58 3.93
N ALA A 253 -6.31 -8.25 3.88
CA ALA A 253 -6.14 -7.41 5.06
C ALA A 253 -7.18 -7.65 6.18
N PRO A 254 -8.49 -7.84 5.88
CA PRO A 254 -9.48 -8.04 6.93
C PRO A 254 -9.26 -9.34 7.72
N GLY A 255 -8.99 -10.46 7.03
CA GLY A 255 -8.67 -11.74 7.70
C GLY A 255 -7.29 -11.72 8.37
N TRP A 256 -6.32 -11.00 7.79
CA TRP A 256 -5.01 -10.79 8.39
C TRP A 256 -5.07 -10.08 9.75
N THR A 257 -5.95 -9.08 9.86
CA THR A 257 -6.22 -8.32 11.09
C THR A 257 -7.00 -9.17 12.10
N ALA A 258 -7.79 -10.12 11.63
CA ALA A 258 -8.50 -11.08 12.47
C ALA A 258 -7.59 -12.22 13.01
N GLY A 259 -6.29 -12.23 12.69
CA GLY A 259 -5.38 -13.27 13.16
C GLY A 259 -5.32 -14.51 12.27
N HIS A 260 -5.74 -14.41 11.00
CA HIS A 260 -5.78 -15.51 10.05
C HIS A 260 -4.96 -15.20 8.79
N VAL A 261 -4.55 -16.22 8.04
CA VAL A 261 -3.89 -16.07 6.74
C VAL A 261 -4.41 -17.15 5.79
N PRO A 262 -4.65 -16.86 4.50
CA PRO A 262 -5.13 -17.88 3.58
C PRO A 262 -3.98 -18.85 3.24
N GLU A 263 -4.32 -20.12 3.03
CA GLU A 263 -3.39 -21.19 2.64
C GLU A 263 -2.70 -20.94 1.29
N ASP A 264 -3.33 -20.19 0.40
CA ASP A 264 -2.80 -19.88 -0.94
C ASP A 264 -3.14 -18.45 -1.39
N VAL A 265 -2.34 -17.48 -0.95
CA VAL A 265 -2.49 -16.05 -1.27
C VAL A 265 -2.50 -15.82 -2.78
N PHE A 266 -1.58 -16.46 -3.52
CA PHE A 266 -1.41 -16.20 -4.95
C PHE A 266 -2.47 -16.90 -5.82
N GLY A 267 -2.92 -18.10 -5.43
CA GLY A 267 -4.07 -18.73 -6.07
C GLY A 267 -5.36 -17.96 -5.84
N GLY A 268 -5.54 -17.36 -4.66
CA GLY A 268 -6.65 -16.42 -4.41
C GLY A 268 -6.61 -15.20 -5.33
N PHE A 269 -5.43 -14.62 -5.54
CA PHE A 269 -5.26 -13.51 -6.47
C PHE A 269 -5.65 -13.88 -7.91
N LEU A 270 -5.28 -15.08 -8.38
CA LEU A 270 -5.69 -15.59 -9.69
C LEU A 270 -7.21 -15.75 -9.83
N ARG A 271 -7.88 -16.23 -8.77
CA ARG A 271 -9.35 -16.31 -8.76
C ARG A 271 -9.99 -14.93 -8.86
N VAL A 272 -9.45 -13.92 -8.17
CA VAL A 272 -9.93 -12.53 -8.30
C VAL A 272 -9.74 -12.00 -9.71
N LEU A 273 -8.58 -12.24 -10.35
CA LEU A 273 -8.36 -11.81 -11.73
C LEU A 273 -9.33 -12.47 -12.72
N ALA A 274 -9.63 -13.76 -12.53
CA ALA A 274 -10.58 -14.49 -13.36
C ALA A 274 -12.02 -14.02 -13.15
N ALA A 275 -12.38 -13.73 -11.90
CA ALA A 275 -13.73 -13.34 -11.51
C ALA A 275 -14.03 -11.87 -11.88
N ARG A 276 -13.11 -10.94 -11.59
CA ARG A 276 -13.33 -9.49 -11.69
C ARG A 276 -12.88 -8.91 -13.03
N GLY A 277 -13.27 -9.55 -14.12
CA GLY A 277 -12.93 -9.11 -15.49
C GLY A 277 -13.42 -7.69 -15.81
N GLU A 278 -14.57 -7.29 -15.26
CA GLU A 278 -15.10 -5.92 -15.42
C GLU A 278 -14.22 -4.87 -14.74
N ASP A 279 -13.75 -5.12 -13.50
CA ASP A 279 -12.84 -4.19 -12.81
C ASP A 279 -11.51 -4.06 -13.53
N VAL A 280 -11.00 -5.15 -14.10
CA VAL A 280 -9.81 -5.14 -14.97
C VAL A 280 -10.06 -4.24 -16.18
N ALA A 281 -11.24 -4.33 -16.81
CA ALA A 281 -11.61 -3.48 -17.94
C ALA A 281 -11.78 -2.01 -17.53
N ILE A 282 -12.38 -1.73 -16.39
CA ILE A 282 -12.53 -0.37 -15.82
C ILE A 282 -11.16 0.25 -15.55
N LEU A 283 -10.24 -0.47 -14.88
CA LEU A 283 -8.89 0.00 -14.63
C LEU A 283 -8.13 0.27 -15.93
N ARG A 284 -8.29 -0.61 -16.93
CA ARG A 284 -7.70 -0.41 -18.26
C ARG A 284 -8.25 0.85 -18.95
N ALA A 285 -9.55 1.11 -18.83
CA ALA A 285 -10.21 2.28 -19.42
C ALA A 285 -9.86 3.60 -18.72
N ARG A 286 -9.73 3.59 -17.38
CA ARG A 286 -9.31 4.75 -16.59
C ARG A 286 -7.87 5.19 -16.89
N GLY A 287 -7.03 4.26 -17.34
CA GLY A 287 -5.61 4.50 -17.53
C GLY A 287 -4.83 4.51 -16.20
N ALA A 288 -3.50 4.63 -16.27
CA ALA A 288 -2.67 4.70 -15.08
C ALA A 288 -2.99 5.98 -14.27
N GLU A 289 -3.17 5.86 -12.96
CA GLU A 289 -3.29 7.04 -12.09
C GLU A 289 -2.06 7.93 -12.25
N PRO A 290 -2.20 9.27 -12.19
CA PRO A 290 -1.05 10.16 -12.13
C PRO A 290 -0.21 9.77 -10.92
N GLY A 291 1.03 9.36 -11.13
CA GLY A 291 1.87 9.00 -10.00
C GLY A 291 2.16 10.20 -9.10
N GLY A 292 2.80 9.91 -7.97
CA GLY A 292 3.10 10.94 -6.98
C GLY A 292 3.96 12.09 -7.53
N PRO A 293 4.26 13.14 -6.74
CA PRO A 293 5.01 14.32 -7.19
C PRO A 293 6.43 14.07 -7.75
N TRP A 294 6.89 12.82 -7.69
CA TRP A 294 8.18 12.32 -8.19
C TRP A 294 8.04 11.35 -9.37
N ASP A 295 6.81 11.04 -9.79
CA ASP A 295 6.55 10.30 -11.00
C ASP A 295 6.74 11.24 -12.20
N THR A 296 7.89 11.07 -12.87
CA THR A 296 8.28 11.84 -14.05
C THR A 296 8.10 11.06 -15.35
N HIS A 297 7.35 9.95 -15.32
CA HIS A 297 7.09 9.18 -16.55
C HIS A 297 6.24 10.02 -17.53
N PRO A 298 6.49 9.90 -18.84
CA PRO A 298 5.58 10.46 -19.84
C PRO A 298 4.18 9.83 -19.70
N PRO A 299 3.11 10.56 -20.02
CA PRO A 299 1.77 9.99 -20.09
C PRO A 299 1.73 8.76 -21.00
N LEU A 300 0.89 7.77 -20.67
CA LEU A 300 0.78 6.53 -21.44
C LEU A 300 0.52 6.80 -22.93
N ALA A 301 -0.32 7.78 -23.26
CA ALA A 301 -0.60 8.16 -24.65
C ALA A 301 0.66 8.59 -25.42
N GLU A 302 1.57 9.33 -24.78
CA GLU A 302 2.85 9.75 -25.38
C GLU A 302 3.76 8.54 -25.63
N ARG A 303 3.84 7.63 -24.66
CA ARG A 303 4.63 6.39 -24.77
C ARG A 303 4.11 5.49 -25.89
N LEU A 304 2.80 5.33 -26.00
CA LEU A 304 2.17 4.54 -27.06
C LEU A 304 2.37 5.18 -28.44
N ALA A 305 2.24 6.51 -28.56
CA ALA A 305 2.48 7.22 -29.81
C ALA A 305 3.93 7.07 -30.30
N ALA A 306 4.90 7.05 -29.39
CA ALA A 306 6.32 6.87 -29.73
C ALA A 306 6.67 5.45 -30.24
N LEU A 307 5.79 4.47 -30.06
CA LEU A 307 5.96 3.09 -30.53
C LEU A 307 5.31 2.81 -31.88
N ILE A 308 4.39 3.66 -32.32
CA ILE A 308 3.74 3.53 -33.63
C ILE A 308 4.66 4.20 -34.66
N PRO A 309 5.18 3.48 -35.67
CA PRO A 309 5.93 4.12 -36.74
C PRO A 309 5.07 5.20 -37.41
N ALA A 310 5.61 6.39 -37.62
CA ALA A 310 4.95 7.37 -38.46
C ALA A 310 4.74 6.72 -39.83
N ALA A 311 3.52 6.82 -40.39
CA ALA A 311 3.13 6.21 -41.66
C ALA A 311 3.86 6.77 -42.91
N GLY A 312 5.07 7.31 -42.75
CA GLY A 312 5.88 7.95 -43.80
C GLY A 312 7.08 7.12 -44.30
N ASP A 313 7.50 6.07 -43.60
CA ASP A 313 8.71 5.32 -43.98
C ASP A 313 8.41 4.00 -44.73
N ALA A 314 7.17 3.49 -44.65
CA ALA A 314 6.74 2.29 -45.39
C ALA A 314 6.48 2.56 -46.89
N SER A 315 6.33 3.83 -47.29
CA SER A 315 6.07 4.23 -48.68
C SER A 315 7.34 4.50 -49.50
N ALA A 316 8.52 4.58 -48.86
CA ALA A 316 9.80 4.72 -49.56
C ALA A 316 10.42 3.36 -49.96
N GLU A 317 10.16 2.29 -49.20
CA GLU A 317 10.60 0.93 -49.53
C GLU A 317 9.65 0.22 -50.51
N ALA A 318 8.36 0.61 -50.56
CA ALA A 318 7.39 0.08 -51.51
C ALA A 318 7.42 0.76 -52.90
N ALA A 319 8.19 1.83 -53.09
CA ALA A 319 8.25 2.60 -54.34
C ALA A 319 9.34 2.13 -55.34
N ALA A 320 10.15 1.13 -55.00
CA ALA A 320 11.15 0.53 -55.88
C ALA A 320 10.71 -0.88 -56.35
N GLY A 321 9.56 -0.96 -57.04
CA GLY A 321 9.04 -2.19 -57.62
C GLY A 321 7.74 -1.97 -58.38
N SER A 322 7.83 -1.53 -59.63
CA SER A 322 6.71 -1.31 -60.58
C SER A 322 6.17 -2.64 -61.15
N PRO A 323 5.06 -2.69 -61.94
CA PRO A 323 3.75 -2.03 -61.80
C PRO A 323 2.52 -2.94 -62.13
N ALA A 324 1.32 -2.38 -61.92
CA ALA A 324 0.07 -2.54 -62.69
C ALA A 324 -0.80 -3.80 -62.57
N ALA A 325 -2.03 -3.60 -62.07
CA ALA A 325 -3.27 -3.78 -62.85
C ALA A 325 -4.44 -3.01 -62.21
N ALA A 326 -5.24 -2.38 -63.07
CA ALA A 326 -6.26 -1.38 -62.77
C ALA A 326 -7.65 -1.98 -62.43
N GLY A 327 -8.45 -1.22 -61.70
CA GLY A 327 -9.90 -1.40 -61.57
C GLY A 327 -10.51 -0.36 -60.62
N SER A 328 -11.18 0.65 -61.18
CA SER A 328 -11.88 1.75 -60.47
C SER A 328 -13.42 1.51 -60.51
N PRO A 329 -14.28 2.37 -59.94
CA PRO A 329 -15.00 2.11 -58.68
C PRO A 329 -16.55 2.10 -58.85
N ALA A 330 -17.29 1.69 -57.82
CA ALA A 330 -18.71 2.02 -57.70
C ALA A 330 -19.15 2.17 -56.23
N ALA A 331 -20.12 3.05 -56.03
CA ALA A 331 -20.42 3.77 -54.80
C ALA A 331 -21.55 3.17 -53.95
N ALA A 332 -21.61 3.71 -52.72
CA ALA A 332 -22.78 4.05 -51.92
C ALA A 332 -23.34 3.04 -50.88
N ASP A 333 -23.58 3.67 -49.72
CA ASP A 333 -24.51 3.38 -48.63
C ASP A 333 -24.05 2.58 -47.39
N SER A 334 -24.18 3.27 -46.25
CA SER A 334 -24.20 2.84 -44.85
C SER A 334 -25.57 3.27 -44.27
N PRO A 335 -25.99 2.94 -43.02
CA PRO A 335 -25.41 2.01 -42.04
C PRO A 335 -26.45 1.03 -41.42
N ALA A 336 -26.03 -0.14 -40.94
CA ALA A 336 -26.79 -0.88 -39.93
C ALA A 336 -25.89 -1.76 -39.05
N ALA A 337 -26.03 -1.54 -37.74
CA ALA A 337 -25.75 -2.43 -36.60
C ALA A 337 -24.45 -3.26 -36.62
N VAL A 338 -23.46 -2.82 -35.83
CA VAL A 338 -22.29 -3.63 -35.46
C VAL A 338 -22.66 -4.56 -34.31
N GLU A 339 -23.00 -5.81 -34.64
CA GLU A 339 -22.80 -6.97 -33.77
C GLU A 339 -21.29 -7.23 -33.61
N ALA A 340 -20.88 -7.60 -32.40
CA ALA A 340 -19.51 -7.99 -32.09
C ALA A 340 -19.11 -9.26 -32.84
N PRO A 341 -17.99 -9.29 -33.60
CA PRO A 341 -17.59 -10.52 -34.25
C PRO A 341 -16.82 -11.43 -33.29
N ALA A 342 -17.32 -12.65 -33.22
CA ALA A 342 -16.65 -13.83 -32.70
C ALA A 342 -15.32 -14.10 -33.42
N ALA A 343 -14.44 -14.80 -32.71
CA ALA A 343 -13.14 -15.27 -33.15
C ALA A 343 -13.17 -15.89 -34.56
N ALA A 344 -12.35 -15.35 -35.45
CA ALA A 344 -12.05 -15.95 -36.75
C ALA A 344 -10.56 -16.27 -36.82
N ASP A 345 -10.28 -17.53 -37.14
CA ASP A 345 -8.97 -18.13 -37.40
C ASP A 345 -8.15 -17.33 -38.42
N VAL A 346 -6.90 -17.05 -38.08
CA VAL A 346 -5.86 -16.62 -39.01
C VAL A 346 -4.88 -17.79 -39.17
N PRO A 347 -4.55 -18.24 -40.40
CA PRO A 347 -3.66 -19.38 -40.59
C PRO A 347 -2.24 -19.06 -40.11
N ALA A 348 -1.68 -19.98 -39.32
CA ALA A 348 -0.32 -19.92 -38.82
C ALA A 348 0.70 -20.19 -39.94
N GLU A 349 1.48 -19.17 -40.31
CA GLU A 349 2.74 -19.37 -41.02
C GLU A 349 3.91 -19.49 -40.03
N SER A 350 4.32 -20.74 -39.84
CA SER A 350 5.66 -21.26 -39.54
C SER A 350 6.52 -20.60 -38.44
N GLY A 351 6.68 -21.33 -37.32
CA GLY A 351 8.00 -21.50 -36.69
C GLY A 351 8.20 -21.08 -35.23
N GLN A 352 7.16 -20.95 -34.40
CA GLN A 352 7.35 -20.72 -32.96
C GLN A 352 7.25 -22.01 -32.15
N PRO A 353 8.26 -22.34 -31.30
CA PRO A 353 8.15 -23.47 -30.39
C PRO A 353 7.02 -23.23 -29.37
N ALA A 354 6.44 -24.33 -28.86
CA ALA A 354 5.43 -24.35 -27.81
C ALA A 354 5.81 -23.45 -26.61
N PRO A 355 4.84 -22.93 -25.82
CA PRO A 355 5.14 -22.07 -24.69
C PRO A 355 6.09 -22.78 -23.73
N GLU A 356 7.34 -22.33 -23.70
CA GLU A 356 8.37 -22.81 -22.77
C GLU A 356 7.93 -22.45 -21.35
N ASP A 357 7.82 -23.45 -20.47
CA ASP A 357 7.65 -23.23 -19.04
C ASP A 357 8.84 -22.42 -18.52
N LEU A 358 8.66 -21.10 -18.37
CA LEU A 358 9.72 -20.18 -17.92
C LEU A 358 10.25 -20.58 -16.55
N VAL A 359 9.37 -21.12 -15.69
CA VAL A 359 9.67 -21.62 -14.35
C VAL A 359 9.08 -23.04 -14.23
N PRO A 360 9.91 -24.09 -14.12
CA PRO A 360 9.44 -25.49 -14.10
C PRO A 360 8.45 -25.85 -12.98
N ASP A 361 8.61 -25.29 -11.77
CA ASP A 361 7.67 -25.47 -10.63
C ASP A 361 7.16 -24.11 -10.13
N LEU A 362 6.38 -23.44 -10.99
CA LEU A 362 5.77 -22.16 -10.64
C LEU A 362 4.84 -22.25 -9.40
N PRO A 363 4.02 -23.31 -9.22
CA PRO A 363 3.23 -23.47 -7.99
C PRO A 363 4.08 -23.63 -6.73
N GLY A 364 5.16 -24.40 -6.78
CA GLY A 364 6.10 -24.53 -5.66
C GLY A 364 6.85 -23.23 -5.35
N LEU A 365 7.23 -22.48 -6.37
CA LEU A 365 7.76 -21.13 -6.20
C LEU A 365 6.74 -20.20 -5.51
N GLY A 366 5.46 -20.30 -5.86
CA GLY A 366 4.39 -19.56 -5.20
C GLY A 366 4.28 -19.87 -3.70
N ARG A 367 4.32 -21.14 -3.33
CA ARG A 367 4.33 -21.56 -1.91
C ARG A 367 5.57 -21.06 -1.17
N ALA A 368 6.76 -21.19 -1.78
CA ALA A 368 8.01 -20.70 -1.20
C ALA A 368 7.98 -19.18 -1.00
N LEU A 369 7.43 -18.44 -1.96
CA LEU A 369 7.28 -17.00 -1.87
C LEU A 369 6.28 -16.59 -0.79
N GLN A 370 5.15 -17.30 -0.68
CA GLN A 370 4.17 -17.04 0.38
C GLN A 370 4.79 -17.19 1.77
N ALA A 371 5.60 -18.23 2.00
CA ALA A 371 6.26 -18.44 3.28
C ALA A 371 7.17 -17.25 3.70
N VAL A 372 7.73 -16.52 2.74
CA VAL A 372 8.63 -15.38 2.98
C VAL A 372 7.89 -14.04 2.98
N ALA A 373 6.91 -13.87 2.09
CA ALA A 373 6.18 -12.61 1.92
C ALA A 373 4.95 -12.49 2.85
N PHE A 374 4.30 -13.61 3.17
CA PHE A 374 3.13 -13.71 4.05
C PHE A 374 3.35 -14.74 5.17
N PRO A 375 4.42 -14.61 5.97
CA PRO A 375 4.67 -15.52 7.09
C PRO A 375 3.50 -15.50 8.10
N PRO A 376 3.02 -16.66 8.59
CA PRO A 376 1.86 -16.72 9.48
C PRO A 376 2.04 -15.93 10.77
N HIS A 377 3.25 -15.93 11.35
CA HIS A 377 3.58 -15.19 12.59
C HIS A 377 2.57 -15.40 13.73
N GLY A 378 2.13 -16.66 13.95
CA GLY A 378 1.15 -17.01 14.97
C GLY A 378 -0.31 -16.89 14.52
N ARG A 379 -0.57 -16.57 13.24
CA ARG A 379 -1.89 -16.65 12.62
C ARG A 379 -2.26 -18.08 12.29
N THR A 380 -3.56 -18.33 12.22
CA THR A 380 -4.10 -19.60 11.77
C THR A 380 -4.21 -19.58 10.25
N GLU A 381 -3.58 -20.56 9.59
CA GLU A 381 -3.75 -20.81 8.16
C GLU A 381 -5.13 -21.43 7.90
N MET A 382 -5.81 -20.97 6.84
CA MET A 382 -7.17 -21.41 6.51
C MET A 382 -7.42 -21.44 5.01
N ALA A 383 -8.34 -22.31 4.57
CA ALA A 383 -8.90 -22.26 3.24
C ALA A 383 -9.60 -20.91 2.98
N TRP A 384 -9.66 -20.50 1.71
CA TRP A 384 -10.21 -19.20 1.32
C TRP A 384 -11.66 -18.96 1.77
N ASP A 385 -12.51 -19.98 1.69
CA ASP A 385 -13.93 -19.85 2.07
C ASP A 385 -14.08 -19.57 3.57
N ASP A 386 -13.30 -20.26 4.41
CA ASP A 386 -13.30 -20.03 5.86
C ASP A 386 -12.62 -18.71 6.22
N PHE A 387 -11.49 -18.41 5.56
CA PHE A 387 -10.74 -17.17 5.77
C PHE A 387 -11.62 -15.93 5.53
N LEU A 388 -12.36 -15.91 4.42
CA LEU A 388 -13.26 -14.80 4.10
C LEU A 388 -14.49 -14.77 5.02
N SER A 389 -15.01 -15.94 5.41
CA SER A 389 -16.10 -16.03 6.38
C SER A 389 -15.71 -15.41 7.72
N VAL A 390 -14.52 -15.72 8.23
CA VAL A 390 -14.01 -15.13 9.48
C VAL A 390 -13.73 -13.65 9.32
N ALA A 391 -13.09 -13.25 8.21
CA ALA A 391 -12.78 -11.87 7.91
C ALA A 391 -14.03 -10.97 7.90
N ARG A 392 -15.10 -11.41 7.23
CA ARG A 392 -16.38 -10.70 7.15
C ARG A 392 -17.13 -10.69 8.46
N THR A 393 -17.11 -11.81 9.18
CA THR A 393 -17.71 -11.88 10.53
C THR A 393 -17.02 -10.89 11.46
N ALA A 394 -15.69 -10.84 11.48
CA ALA A 394 -14.94 -9.90 12.32
C ALA A 394 -15.21 -8.42 11.94
N GLU A 395 -15.47 -8.12 10.67
CA GLU A 395 -15.89 -6.80 10.21
C GLU A 395 -17.28 -6.42 10.75
N MET A 396 -18.27 -7.31 10.57
CA MET A 396 -19.61 -7.14 11.15
C MET A 396 -19.58 -7.02 12.67
N GLU A 397 -18.69 -7.75 13.36
CA GLU A 397 -18.55 -7.65 14.82
C GLU A 397 -18.13 -6.24 15.25
N ARG A 398 -17.15 -5.64 14.57
CA ARG A 398 -16.69 -4.28 14.87
C ARG A 398 -17.79 -3.25 14.60
N GLU A 399 -18.52 -3.40 13.50
CA GLU A 399 -19.63 -2.51 13.14
C GLU A 399 -20.77 -2.61 14.16
N ALA A 400 -21.17 -3.84 14.52
CA ALA A 400 -22.21 -4.09 15.51
C ALA A 400 -21.81 -3.56 16.89
N GLU A 401 -20.56 -3.78 17.32
CA GLU A 401 -20.05 -3.26 18.59
C GLU A 401 -20.09 -1.72 18.63
N ALA A 402 -19.66 -1.06 17.55
CA ALA A 402 -19.70 0.40 17.44
C ALA A 402 -21.14 0.93 17.51
N ALA A 403 -22.06 0.28 16.80
CA ALA A 403 -23.47 0.68 16.77
C ALA A 403 -24.17 0.42 18.11
N MET A 404 -23.97 -0.75 18.73
CA MET A 404 -24.52 -1.07 20.05
C MET A 404 -23.94 -0.14 21.13
N ALA A 405 -22.66 0.24 21.06
CA ALA A 405 -22.08 1.23 21.98
C ALA A 405 -22.71 2.62 21.82
N ALA A 406 -23.05 3.03 20.59
CA ALA A 406 -23.78 4.28 20.35
C ALA A 406 -25.20 4.23 20.97
N VAL A 407 -25.91 3.11 20.79
CA VAL A 407 -27.22 2.88 21.41
C VAL A 407 -27.12 2.89 22.93
N ALA A 408 -26.15 2.17 23.51
CA ALA A 408 -25.94 2.10 24.96
C ALA A 408 -25.74 3.49 25.58
N ARG A 409 -24.96 4.36 24.91
CA ARG A 409 -24.79 5.77 25.33
C ARG A 409 -26.09 6.56 25.25
N ALA A 410 -26.86 6.39 24.18
CA ALA A 410 -28.11 7.11 23.99
C ALA A 410 -29.20 6.70 25.00
N VAL A 411 -29.25 5.41 25.39
CA VAL A 411 -30.23 4.91 26.36
C VAL A 411 -29.76 4.96 27.82
N GLY A 412 -28.47 5.22 28.06
CA GLY A 412 -27.87 5.26 29.39
C GLY A 412 -27.82 3.89 30.09
N ALA A 413 -27.77 2.80 29.33
CA ALA A 413 -27.77 1.43 29.84
C ALA A 413 -26.93 0.51 28.95
N GLU A 414 -26.35 -0.55 29.52
CA GLU A 414 -25.59 -1.52 28.75
C GLU A 414 -26.48 -2.31 27.78
N VAL A 415 -25.96 -2.55 26.58
CA VAL A 415 -26.61 -3.32 25.52
C VAL A 415 -25.57 -4.31 24.95
N PRO A 416 -25.39 -5.49 25.58
CA PRO A 416 -24.26 -6.37 25.28
C PRO A 416 -24.49 -7.25 24.04
N ASP A 417 -25.73 -7.40 23.57
CA ASP A 417 -26.11 -8.38 22.57
C ASP A 417 -27.41 -8.03 21.81
N ALA A 418 -27.80 -8.92 20.90
CA ALA A 418 -28.98 -8.76 20.06
C ALA A 418 -30.28 -8.85 20.89
N GLU A 419 -30.30 -9.62 21.97
CA GLU A 419 -31.45 -9.69 22.90
C GLU A 419 -31.71 -8.31 23.53
N GLY A 420 -30.65 -7.61 23.96
CA GLY A 420 -30.75 -6.25 24.48
C GLY A 420 -31.35 -5.26 23.46
N ILE A 421 -30.95 -5.35 22.19
CA ILE A 421 -31.47 -4.49 21.11
C ILE A 421 -32.95 -4.81 20.82
N LEU A 422 -33.33 -6.09 20.71
CA LEU A 422 -34.72 -6.50 20.49
C LEU A 422 -35.64 -6.05 21.62
N ARG A 423 -35.18 -6.13 22.87
CA ARG A 423 -35.94 -5.62 24.03
C ARG A 423 -36.14 -4.11 23.94
N LEU A 424 -35.12 -3.35 23.54
CA LEU A 424 -35.28 -1.91 23.32
C LEU A 424 -36.25 -1.59 22.18
N ALA A 425 -36.32 -2.43 21.15
CA ALA A 425 -37.29 -2.30 20.07
C ALA A 425 -38.72 -2.57 20.57
N ALA A 426 -38.92 -3.68 21.31
CA ALA A 426 -40.21 -4.04 21.93
C ALA A 426 -40.72 -2.95 22.90
N ASP A 427 -39.82 -2.32 23.66
CA ASP A 427 -40.15 -1.23 24.59
C ASP A 427 -40.37 0.12 23.86
N GLY A 428 -40.18 0.20 22.53
CA GLY A 428 -40.20 1.44 21.75
C GLY A 428 -39.01 2.38 21.99
N ARG A 429 -38.11 2.02 22.91
CA ARG A 429 -36.96 2.83 23.34
C ARG A 429 -35.87 2.93 22.28
N LEU A 430 -35.77 1.95 21.37
CA LEU A 430 -34.80 1.97 20.28
C LEU A 430 -35.07 3.14 19.31
N ARG A 431 -36.35 3.47 19.06
CA ARG A 431 -36.72 4.62 18.23
C ARG A 431 -36.32 5.95 18.89
N THR A 432 -36.50 6.06 20.20
CA THR A 432 -36.04 7.22 20.98
C THR A 432 -34.51 7.35 20.98
N ALA A 433 -33.80 6.22 21.10
CA ALA A 433 -32.34 6.18 21.01
C ALA A 433 -31.85 6.65 19.63
N ALA A 434 -32.46 6.15 18.55
CA ALA A 434 -32.11 6.53 17.19
C ALA A 434 -32.29 8.04 16.93
N ALA A 435 -33.39 8.64 17.41
CA ALA A 435 -33.61 10.08 17.30
C ALA A 435 -32.57 10.92 18.06
N THR A 436 -31.98 10.35 19.12
CA THR A 436 -30.91 10.99 19.89
C THR A 436 -29.56 10.87 19.16
N ILE A 437 -29.30 9.72 18.53
CA ILE A 437 -28.06 9.46 17.79
C ILE A 437 -28.02 10.25 16.48
N PHE A 438 -29.16 10.38 15.79
CA PHE A 438 -29.29 11.03 14.48
C PHE A 438 -30.22 12.25 14.56
N PRO A 439 -29.80 13.34 15.23
CA PRO A 439 -30.64 14.53 15.36
C PRO A 439 -30.92 15.16 13.99
N GLY A 440 -32.21 15.36 13.69
CA GLY A 440 -32.65 16.01 12.45
C GLY A 440 -32.80 15.10 11.23
N LEU A 441 -32.60 13.78 11.38
CA LEU A 441 -32.86 12.82 10.32
C LEU A 441 -34.39 12.60 10.14
N PRO A 442 -34.91 12.48 8.91
CA PRO A 442 -36.32 12.19 8.68
C PRO A 442 -36.77 10.89 9.38
N PRO A 443 -38.07 10.78 9.78
CA PRO A 443 -38.57 9.58 10.46
C PRO A 443 -38.42 8.29 9.64
N GLU A 444 -38.57 8.35 8.31
CA GLU A 444 -38.42 7.21 7.41
C GLU A 444 -36.97 6.73 7.37
N GLU A 445 -36.01 7.62 7.11
CA GLU A 445 -34.58 7.29 7.16
C GLU A 445 -34.13 6.80 8.56
N THR A 446 -34.71 7.35 9.62
CA THR A 446 -34.44 6.88 11.00
C THR A 446 -34.94 5.44 11.20
N ALA A 447 -36.10 5.10 10.63
CA ALA A 447 -36.62 3.73 10.66
C ALA A 447 -35.71 2.78 9.87
N GLU A 448 -35.22 3.19 8.70
CA GLU A 448 -34.24 2.41 7.93
C GLU A 448 -32.97 2.13 8.74
N ARG A 449 -32.41 3.13 9.45
CA ARG A 449 -31.24 2.92 10.33
C ARG A 449 -31.50 1.94 11.49
N ILE A 450 -32.72 1.92 12.01
CA ILE A 450 -33.12 0.94 13.04
C ILE A 450 -33.17 -0.46 12.44
N VAL A 451 -33.74 -0.61 11.24
CA VAL A 451 -33.79 -1.89 10.53
C VAL A 451 -32.38 -2.38 10.18
N ASP A 452 -31.49 -1.51 9.71
CA ASP A 452 -30.09 -1.86 9.43
C ASP A 452 -29.38 -2.40 10.68
N LEU A 453 -29.55 -1.73 11.82
CA LEU A 453 -28.98 -2.16 13.11
C LEU A 453 -29.53 -3.51 13.56
N LEU A 454 -30.84 -3.70 13.45
CA LEU A 454 -31.49 -4.98 13.77
C LEU A 454 -30.99 -6.08 12.83
N ALA A 455 -30.93 -5.84 11.52
CA ALA A 455 -30.43 -6.79 10.55
C ALA A 455 -28.98 -7.19 10.86
N LEU A 456 -28.11 -6.22 11.13
CA LEU A 456 -26.71 -6.44 11.48
C LEU A 456 -26.56 -7.30 12.75
N THR A 457 -27.28 -6.96 13.83
CA THR A 457 -27.19 -7.67 15.12
C THR A 457 -27.80 -9.07 15.06
N LEU A 458 -28.91 -9.24 14.37
CA LEU A 458 -29.56 -10.54 14.14
C LEU A 458 -28.71 -11.46 13.25
N ALA A 459 -28.12 -10.92 12.17
CA ALA A 459 -27.20 -11.66 11.31
C ALA A 459 -25.98 -12.16 12.09
N LEU A 460 -25.43 -11.32 12.97
CA LEU A 460 -24.31 -11.71 13.81
C LEU A 460 -24.67 -12.80 14.82
N ALA A 461 -25.87 -12.73 15.42
CA ALA A 461 -26.38 -13.78 16.29
C ALA A 461 -26.57 -15.10 15.53
N ALA A 462 -27.09 -15.06 14.30
CA ALA A 462 -27.27 -16.24 13.46
C ALA A 462 -25.93 -16.89 13.06
N LEU A 463 -24.93 -16.08 12.68
CA LEU A 463 -23.56 -16.54 12.40
C LEU A 463 -22.92 -17.22 13.62
N ARG A 464 -22.98 -16.58 14.80
CA ARG A 464 -22.44 -17.14 16.05
C ARG A 464 -23.15 -18.40 16.52
N SER A 465 -24.41 -18.57 16.13
CA SER A 465 -25.21 -19.75 16.45
C SER A 465 -24.98 -20.91 15.48
N GLY A 466 -24.25 -20.68 14.39
CA GLY A 466 -24.05 -21.67 13.32
C GLY A 466 -25.29 -21.91 12.46
N VAL A 467 -26.30 -21.02 12.54
CA VAL A 467 -27.54 -21.09 11.76
C VAL A 467 -27.34 -20.42 10.39
N ALA A 468 -26.43 -19.45 10.31
CA ALA A 468 -26.04 -18.80 9.09
C ALA A 468 -24.55 -19.02 8.79
N ARG A 469 -24.19 -18.96 7.51
CA ARG A 469 -22.80 -18.95 7.04
C ARG A 469 -22.66 -18.00 5.86
N TRP A 470 -21.43 -17.54 5.63
CA TRP A 470 -21.13 -16.81 4.41
C TRP A 470 -21.05 -17.76 3.23
N ARG A 471 -21.68 -17.38 2.13
CA ARG A 471 -21.40 -17.91 0.80
C ARG A 471 -20.51 -16.90 0.09
N HIS A 472 -19.29 -17.34 -0.18
CA HIS A 472 -18.31 -16.50 -0.85
C HIS A 472 -18.71 -16.22 -2.30
N ASN A 473 -18.43 -14.99 -2.75
CA ASN A 473 -18.50 -14.57 -4.13
C ASN A 473 -17.24 -13.77 -4.50
N TRP A 474 -16.53 -14.20 -5.56
CA TRP A 474 -15.34 -13.53 -6.07
C TRP A 474 -15.65 -12.27 -6.92
N THR A 475 -16.89 -12.13 -7.41
CA THR A 475 -17.32 -11.03 -8.29
C THR A 475 -18.18 -9.98 -7.60
N GLY A 476 -18.62 -10.23 -6.36
CA GLY A 476 -19.63 -9.39 -5.71
C GLY A 476 -19.60 -9.46 -4.19
N THR A 477 -20.67 -8.97 -3.56
CA THR A 477 -20.83 -9.06 -2.10
C THR A 477 -21.01 -10.52 -1.68
N ALA A 478 -20.32 -10.92 -0.61
CA ALA A 478 -20.58 -12.21 0.01
C ALA A 478 -22.04 -12.25 0.49
N GLU A 479 -22.72 -13.36 0.27
CA GLU A 479 -24.11 -13.52 0.68
C GLU A 479 -24.18 -14.27 2.00
N LEU A 480 -25.01 -13.79 2.92
CA LEU A 480 -25.32 -14.53 4.13
C LEU A 480 -26.45 -15.52 3.82
N VAL A 481 -26.15 -16.82 3.94
CA VAL A 481 -27.10 -17.90 3.68
C VAL A 481 -27.32 -18.71 4.96
N ALA A 482 -28.39 -19.49 5.01
CA ALA A 482 -28.58 -20.48 6.06
C ALA A 482 -27.47 -21.55 6.00
N ALA A 483 -27.25 -22.28 7.10
CA ALA A 483 -26.20 -23.28 7.20
C ALA A 483 -26.29 -24.35 6.08
N ASP A 484 -27.51 -24.73 5.68
CA ASP A 484 -27.80 -25.66 4.59
C ASP A 484 -27.63 -25.04 3.18
N GLY A 485 -27.36 -23.73 3.09
CA GLY A 485 -27.22 -22.98 1.85
C GLY A 485 -28.51 -22.36 1.31
N ALA A 486 -29.64 -22.50 2.00
CA ALA A 486 -30.89 -21.84 1.64
C ALA A 486 -30.80 -20.32 1.85
N HIS A 487 -31.65 -19.57 1.14
CA HIS A 487 -31.75 -18.12 1.31
C HIS A 487 -32.27 -17.78 2.71
N LEU A 488 -31.59 -16.87 3.41
CA LEU A 488 -31.93 -16.44 4.76
C LEU A 488 -32.36 -14.95 4.72
N ASN A 489 -33.66 -14.71 4.76
CA ASN A 489 -34.20 -13.36 4.72
C ASN A 489 -34.21 -12.73 6.13
N LEU A 490 -33.09 -12.13 6.54
CA LEU A 490 -33.01 -11.39 7.80
C LEU A 490 -33.51 -9.96 7.70
N THR A 491 -33.56 -9.38 6.50
CA THR A 491 -34.01 -8.00 6.29
C THR A 491 -35.48 -7.85 6.67
N ASP A 492 -36.35 -8.76 6.21
CA ASP A 492 -37.77 -8.70 6.55
C ASP A 492 -38.01 -9.01 8.03
N VAL A 493 -37.20 -9.91 8.61
CA VAL A 493 -37.23 -10.23 10.05
C VAL A 493 -36.82 -9.01 10.88
N ALA A 494 -35.81 -8.25 10.44
CA ALA A 494 -35.38 -7.03 11.08
C ALA A 494 -36.40 -5.90 10.95
N ALA A 495 -37.05 -5.77 9.79
CA ALA A 495 -38.14 -4.83 9.57
C ALA A 495 -39.33 -5.12 10.50
N ALA A 496 -39.70 -6.40 10.64
CA ALA A 496 -40.71 -6.83 11.62
C ALA A 496 -40.26 -6.56 13.07
N ALA A 497 -38.99 -6.78 13.39
CA ALA A 497 -38.46 -6.53 14.74
C ALA A 497 -38.45 -5.03 15.11
N ALA A 498 -38.46 -4.12 14.13
CA ALA A 498 -38.53 -2.69 14.37
C ALA A 498 -39.94 -2.23 14.81
N ASP A 499 -40.97 -3.06 14.60
CA ASP A 499 -42.31 -2.87 15.12
C ASP A 499 -42.42 -3.46 16.54
N PRO A 500 -42.68 -2.62 17.57
CA PRO A 500 -42.79 -3.07 18.95
C PRO A 500 -43.80 -4.20 19.17
N GLU A 501 -44.89 -4.24 18.38
CA GLU A 501 -45.93 -5.28 18.50
C GLU A 501 -45.46 -6.64 17.97
N GLN A 502 -44.49 -6.65 17.04
CA GLN A 502 -43.99 -7.86 16.39
C GLN A 502 -42.65 -8.35 16.95
N ALA A 503 -41.93 -7.53 17.71
CA ALA A 503 -40.61 -7.85 18.26
C ALA A 503 -40.57 -9.16 19.07
N GLU A 504 -41.58 -9.44 19.90
CA GLU A 504 -41.68 -10.69 20.66
C GLU A 504 -41.94 -11.92 19.76
N ALA A 505 -42.76 -11.77 18.72
CA ALA A 505 -43.00 -12.83 17.74
C ALA A 505 -41.72 -13.16 16.95
N VAL A 506 -40.93 -12.14 16.60
CA VAL A 506 -39.62 -12.29 15.96
C VAL A 506 -38.64 -13.00 16.90
N ARG A 507 -38.57 -12.62 18.18
CA ARG A 507 -37.71 -13.31 19.17
C ARG A 507 -38.04 -14.80 19.26
N ALA A 508 -39.32 -15.16 19.34
CA ALA A 508 -39.77 -16.54 19.39
C ALA A 508 -39.44 -17.32 18.09
N TYR A 509 -39.57 -16.67 16.94
CA TYR A 509 -39.20 -17.24 15.64
C TYR A 509 -37.70 -17.56 15.54
N LEU A 510 -36.84 -16.60 15.88
CA LEU A 510 -35.38 -16.76 15.85
C LEU A 510 -34.90 -17.85 16.82
N THR A 511 -35.52 -17.93 18.00
CA THR A 511 -35.22 -18.99 18.97
C THR A 511 -35.57 -20.38 18.42
N ARG A 512 -36.69 -20.53 17.71
CA ARG A 512 -37.06 -21.80 17.04
C ARG A 512 -36.10 -22.18 15.92
N LEU A 513 -35.52 -21.20 15.23
CA LEU A 513 -34.47 -21.43 14.24
C LEU A 513 -33.11 -21.79 14.87
N GLY A 514 -32.99 -21.76 16.21
CA GLY A 514 -31.75 -22.07 16.92
C GLY A 514 -30.79 -20.88 17.05
N VAL A 515 -31.25 -19.65 16.77
CA VAL A 515 -30.44 -18.43 16.94
C VAL A 515 -30.40 -18.07 18.43
N ARG A 516 -29.19 -18.03 18.99
CA ARG A 516 -28.92 -17.54 20.34
C ARG A 516 -28.73 -16.03 20.31
N LEU A 517 -29.69 -15.30 20.87
CA LEU A 517 -29.73 -13.83 20.87
C LEU A 517 -28.91 -13.22 22.01
N ALA A 518 -28.83 -13.92 23.14
CA ALA A 518 -27.97 -13.54 24.26
C ALA A 518 -26.51 -13.93 24.01
N ALA A 519 -25.57 -13.09 24.43
CA ALA A 519 -24.16 -13.46 24.44
C ALA A 519 -23.91 -14.59 25.47
N PRO A 520 -22.99 -15.54 25.21
CA PRO A 520 -22.63 -16.54 26.22
C PRO A 520 -22.03 -15.87 27.46
N ASP A 521 -22.36 -16.38 28.65
CA ASP A 521 -21.78 -15.94 29.93
C ASP A 521 -20.26 -16.20 29.93
N GLY A 522 -19.50 -15.11 29.93
CA GLY A 522 -18.05 -15.13 29.88
C GLY A 522 -17.54 -14.03 28.96
N ALA A 523 -16.84 -13.05 29.54
CA ALA A 523 -16.19 -11.97 28.81
C ALA A 523 -15.52 -12.54 27.55
N ARG A 524 -16.01 -12.14 26.37
CA ARG A 524 -15.33 -12.45 25.10
C ARG A 524 -13.86 -12.10 25.29
N PRO A 525 -12.91 -12.97 24.87
CA PRO A 525 -11.51 -12.59 24.89
C PRO A 525 -11.41 -11.31 24.06
N ALA A 526 -11.15 -10.19 24.74
CA ALA A 526 -11.04 -8.90 24.10
C ALA A 526 -10.05 -9.04 22.95
N ALA A 527 -10.48 -8.63 21.74
CA ALA A 527 -9.71 -8.81 20.51
C ALA A 527 -8.25 -8.46 20.80
N ARG A 528 -7.36 -9.45 20.62
CA ARG A 528 -5.93 -9.26 20.85
C ARG A 528 -5.41 -8.44 19.70
N ALA A 529 -5.18 -7.17 19.95
CA ALA A 529 -4.56 -6.24 19.03
C ALA A 529 -3.11 -6.70 18.76
N GLN A 530 -2.80 -6.93 17.49
CA GLN A 530 -1.46 -7.24 17.05
C GLN A 530 -0.57 -6.02 17.22
N VAL A 531 0.55 -6.16 17.90
CA VAL A 531 1.54 -5.10 18.02
C VAL A 531 2.32 -4.96 16.71
N LEU A 532 2.15 -3.81 16.05
CA LEU A 532 2.81 -3.46 14.80
C LEU A 532 4.16 -2.77 15.05
N GLY A 533 4.32 -2.13 16.20
CA GLY A 533 5.55 -1.45 16.60
C GLY A 533 5.41 -0.77 17.96
N GLY A 534 6.49 -0.17 18.45
CA GLY A 534 6.46 0.54 19.73
C GLY A 534 7.46 1.68 19.80
N LEU A 535 7.10 2.70 20.57
CA LEU A 535 7.88 3.91 20.81
C LEU A 535 8.05 4.07 22.33
N ILE A 536 9.24 4.39 22.80
CA ILE A 536 9.52 4.62 24.22
C ILE A 536 9.94 6.07 24.46
N ASN A 537 9.70 6.59 25.67
CA ASN A 537 10.10 7.91 26.13
C ASN A 537 9.40 9.11 25.44
N LEU A 538 8.13 8.93 25.06
CA LEU A 538 7.26 10.04 24.66
C LEU A 538 6.76 10.80 25.89
N SER A 539 6.05 11.90 25.65
CA SER A 539 5.24 12.56 26.65
C SER A 539 3.77 12.58 26.21
N ALA A 540 2.88 12.11 27.07
CA ALA A 540 1.43 12.26 26.95
C ALA A 540 0.96 13.24 28.02
N ASP A 541 0.32 14.34 27.62
CA ASP A 541 -0.33 15.30 28.54
C ASP A 541 0.57 15.78 29.69
N GLY A 542 1.88 15.88 29.46
CA GLY A 542 2.88 16.33 30.43
C GLY A 542 3.60 15.22 31.21
N GLY A 543 3.09 13.99 31.22
CA GLY A 543 3.74 12.81 31.79
C GLY A 543 4.62 12.08 30.78
N ARG A 544 5.59 11.25 31.22
CA ARG A 544 6.33 10.34 30.33
C ARG A 544 5.45 9.13 29.99
N THR A 545 5.49 8.71 28.74
CA THR A 545 4.74 7.54 28.27
C THR A 545 5.53 6.77 27.23
N ASP A 546 5.28 5.47 27.18
CA ASP A 546 5.68 4.55 26.13
C ASP A 546 4.41 4.16 25.35
N VAL A 547 4.50 3.94 24.05
CA VAL A 547 3.35 3.68 23.18
C VAL A 547 3.58 2.40 22.40
N LEU A 548 2.66 1.45 22.48
CA LEU A 548 2.56 0.37 21.50
C LEU A 548 1.55 0.76 20.43
N VAL A 549 1.96 0.63 19.17
CA VAL A 549 1.09 0.77 18.01
C VAL A 549 0.58 -0.61 17.66
N THR A 550 -0.74 -0.75 17.60
CA THR A 550 -1.40 -2.00 17.23
C THR A 550 -2.25 -1.81 15.97
N ASP A 551 -2.76 -2.90 15.43
CA ASP A 551 -3.76 -2.90 14.36
C ASP A 551 -5.13 -2.34 14.79
N LEU A 552 -5.46 -2.37 16.08
CA LEU A 552 -6.73 -1.88 16.63
C LEU A 552 -6.66 -0.48 17.27
N GLY A 553 -5.47 -0.01 17.66
CA GLY A 553 -5.33 1.22 18.45
C GLY A 553 -3.92 1.50 18.99
N PHE A 554 -3.81 2.49 19.88
CA PHE A 554 -2.58 2.82 20.61
C PHE A 554 -2.70 2.39 22.08
N LEU A 555 -1.74 1.63 22.60
CA LEU A 555 -1.63 1.39 24.04
C LEU A 555 -0.59 2.33 24.64
N LEU A 556 -1.04 3.26 25.49
CA LEU A 556 -0.19 4.15 26.27
C LEU A 556 0.17 3.49 27.61
N VAL A 557 1.46 3.40 27.89
CA VAL A 557 2.03 2.78 29.08
C VAL A 557 2.86 3.82 29.82
N PRO A 558 2.68 4.05 31.14
CA PRO A 558 3.44 5.05 31.89
C PRO A 558 4.95 4.84 31.75
N GLY A 559 5.65 5.86 31.27
CA GLY A 559 7.08 5.79 30.96
C GLY A 559 7.95 5.74 32.23
N LEU A 560 9.11 5.09 32.14
CA LEU A 560 10.09 5.07 33.23
C LEU A 560 10.88 6.40 33.33
N PRO A 561 11.51 6.70 34.48
CA PRO A 561 12.41 7.85 34.64
C PRO A 561 13.58 7.86 33.64
N ARG A 562 14.15 9.05 33.41
CA ARG A 562 15.30 9.23 32.51
C ARG A 562 16.48 8.33 32.90
N GLY A 563 17.16 7.78 31.88
CA GLY A 563 18.31 6.88 32.07
C GLY A 563 17.96 5.38 32.07
N ARG A 564 16.67 4.99 32.13
CA ARG A 564 16.22 3.59 32.11
C ARG A 564 15.72 3.11 30.74
N GLY A 565 16.27 3.63 29.65
CA GLY A 565 15.85 3.31 28.27
C GLY A 565 15.87 1.81 27.92
N PRO A 566 16.94 1.05 28.25
CA PRO A 566 16.99 -0.39 27.99
C PRO A 566 15.88 -1.18 28.71
N GLU A 567 15.52 -0.75 29.91
CA GLU A 567 14.47 -1.39 30.71
C GLU A 567 13.07 -1.01 30.24
N ALA A 568 12.86 0.25 29.83
CA ALA A 568 11.64 0.67 29.17
C ALA A 568 11.41 -0.15 27.88
N ARG A 569 12.47 -0.37 27.10
CA ARG A 569 12.44 -1.23 25.91
C ARG A 569 12.11 -2.68 26.24
N ARG A 570 12.77 -3.27 27.26
CA ARG A 570 12.51 -4.65 27.68
C ARG A 570 11.07 -4.83 28.15
N ARG A 571 10.59 -3.93 29.01
CA ARG A 571 9.21 -3.90 29.50
C ARG A 571 8.20 -3.76 28.37
N LEU A 572 8.42 -2.84 27.44
CA LEU A 572 7.50 -2.64 26.31
C LEU A 572 7.50 -3.85 25.36
N HIS A 573 8.64 -4.54 25.21
CA HIS A 573 8.73 -5.80 24.46
C HIS A 573 8.03 -6.96 25.17
N GLU A 574 8.15 -7.07 26.50
CA GLU A 574 7.42 -8.05 27.32
C GLU A 574 5.90 -7.84 27.21
N ILE A 575 5.43 -6.58 27.26
CA ILE A 575 4.01 -6.23 27.06
C ILE A 575 3.57 -6.59 25.64
N ALA A 576 4.38 -6.29 24.63
CA ALA A 576 4.07 -6.66 23.25
C ALA A 576 3.98 -8.17 23.05
N ALA A 577 4.90 -8.94 23.66
CA ALA A 577 4.94 -10.40 23.57
C ALA A 577 3.78 -11.07 24.31
N ALA A 578 3.27 -10.46 25.38
CA ALA A 578 2.09 -10.95 26.11
C ALA A 578 0.75 -10.73 25.36
N GLY A 579 0.76 -9.91 24.30
CA GLY A 579 -0.43 -9.51 23.55
C GLY A 579 -1.16 -8.32 24.18
N VAL A 580 -1.71 -7.43 23.36
CA VAL A 580 -2.48 -6.27 23.80
C VAL A 580 -3.95 -6.58 23.58
N THR A 581 -4.80 -6.41 24.58
CA THR A 581 -6.26 -6.53 24.41
C THR A 581 -6.92 -5.15 24.37
N ALA A 582 -8.07 -5.02 23.71
CA ALA A 582 -8.85 -3.77 23.74
C ALA A 582 -9.24 -3.33 25.17
N THR A 583 -9.32 -4.28 26.11
CA THR A 583 -9.55 -4.06 27.55
C THR A 583 -8.27 -3.85 28.37
N ALA A 584 -7.08 -3.77 27.74
CA ALA A 584 -5.79 -3.62 28.44
C ALA A 584 -5.62 -2.26 29.15
N GLY A 585 -6.66 -1.40 29.17
CA GLY A 585 -6.73 -0.14 29.89
C GLY A 585 -6.92 -0.24 31.41
N GLY A 586 -6.43 -1.32 32.05
CA GLY A 586 -6.49 -1.51 33.50
C GLY A 586 -5.23 -1.02 34.22
N GLY A 587 -5.40 -0.29 35.33
CA GLY A 587 -4.31 0.35 36.07
C GLY A 587 -3.91 1.70 35.45
N ASP A 588 -2.61 2.03 35.46
CA ASP A 588 -2.10 3.28 34.88
C ASP A 588 -1.96 3.25 33.33
N ARG A 589 -2.36 2.15 32.67
CA ARG A 589 -2.26 1.99 31.20
C ARG A 589 -3.55 2.45 30.54
N ARG A 590 -3.44 3.11 29.38
CA ARG A 590 -4.60 3.62 28.62
C ARG A 590 -4.57 3.08 27.20
N PHE A 591 -5.58 2.30 26.82
CA PHE A 591 -5.77 1.90 25.42
C PHE A 591 -6.61 2.96 24.70
N LEU A 592 -6.22 3.30 23.48
CA LEU A 592 -6.87 4.29 22.62
C LEU A 592 -7.24 3.62 21.29
N PRO A 593 -8.46 3.08 21.17
CA PRO A 593 -8.92 2.44 19.96
C PRO A 593 -8.92 3.41 18.78
N PHE A 594 -8.56 2.95 17.57
CA PHE A 594 -8.66 3.79 16.37
C PHE A 594 -10.09 4.23 16.08
N ILE A 595 -11.09 3.45 16.48
CA ILE A 595 -12.50 3.83 16.30
C ILE A 595 -12.85 5.10 17.06
N GLU A 596 -12.30 5.31 18.25
CA GLU A 596 -12.54 6.48 19.10
C GLU A 596 -11.80 7.74 18.63
N VAL A 597 -10.81 7.61 17.75
CA VAL A 597 -10.00 8.75 17.27
C VAL A 597 -10.75 9.52 16.19
N ALA A 598 -11.30 10.69 16.53
CA ALA A 598 -11.94 11.59 15.59
C ALA A 598 -10.96 12.15 14.54
N ALA A 599 -9.81 12.64 15.00
CA ALA A 599 -8.78 13.20 14.14
C ALA A 599 -7.39 13.11 14.77
N VAL A 600 -6.36 13.11 13.92
CA VAL A 600 -4.96 13.23 14.37
C VAL A 600 -4.32 14.42 13.66
N THR A 601 -3.93 15.43 14.44
CA THR A 601 -3.31 16.65 13.91
C THR A 601 -1.85 16.73 14.35
N THR A 602 -0.95 16.95 13.40
CA THR A 602 0.47 17.17 13.73
C THR A 602 0.68 18.52 14.38
N MET A 603 1.35 18.53 15.53
CA MET A 603 1.68 19.76 16.23
C MET A 603 2.81 20.53 15.54
N PRO A 604 2.67 21.85 15.36
CA PRO A 604 3.77 22.72 14.97
C PRO A 604 4.82 22.82 16.09
N GLY A 605 6.08 22.49 15.82
CA GLY A 605 7.14 22.62 16.83
C GLY A 605 8.49 22.04 16.42
N ARG A 606 9.51 22.21 17.28
CA ARG A 606 10.88 21.70 17.07
C ARG A 606 10.99 20.18 17.30
N ARG A 607 10.04 19.59 18.03
CA ARG A 607 9.93 18.14 18.27
C ARG A 607 8.65 17.63 17.61
N ARG A 608 8.68 16.36 17.17
CA ARG A 608 7.48 15.72 16.63
C ARG A 608 6.42 15.64 17.73
N GLY A 609 5.20 16.06 17.41
CA GLY A 609 4.08 15.96 18.33
C GLY A 609 2.78 15.83 17.57
N TRP A 610 1.79 15.26 18.23
CA TRP A 610 0.48 14.95 17.67
C TRP A 610 -0.57 15.29 18.72
N VAL A 611 -1.67 15.87 18.27
CA VAL A 611 -2.91 15.96 19.03
C VAL A 611 -3.83 14.89 18.44
N ILE A 612 -4.22 13.94 19.27
CA ILE A 612 -5.24 12.96 18.96
C ILE A 612 -6.53 13.45 19.57
N GLU A 613 -7.51 13.78 18.73
CA GLU A 613 -8.84 14.19 19.12
C GLU A 613 -9.75 12.95 19.13
N LEU A 614 -10.56 12.82 20.16
CA LEU A 614 -11.47 11.70 20.35
C LEU A 614 -12.92 12.14 20.10
N HIS A 615 -13.76 11.20 19.70
CA HIS A 615 -15.18 11.45 19.41
C HIS A 615 -15.98 11.91 20.64
N ASP A 616 -15.52 11.61 21.85
CA ASP A 616 -16.11 12.08 23.11
C ASP A 616 -15.69 13.52 23.50
N GLY A 617 -14.94 14.20 22.63
CA GLY A 617 -14.38 15.53 22.89
C GLY A 617 -13.05 15.52 23.66
N GLY A 618 -12.58 14.33 24.08
CA GLY A 618 -11.29 14.15 24.72
C GLY A 618 -10.12 14.46 23.77
N ARG A 619 -8.98 14.88 24.35
CA ARG A 619 -7.75 15.11 23.59
C ARG A 619 -6.57 14.47 24.28
N VAL A 620 -5.71 13.83 23.50
CA VAL A 620 -4.44 13.26 23.97
C VAL A 620 -3.31 13.92 23.20
N THR A 621 -2.43 14.62 23.91
CA THR A 621 -1.27 15.29 23.30
C THR A 621 -0.02 14.45 23.46
N LEU A 622 0.48 13.89 22.36
CA LEU A 622 1.71 13.10 22.33
C LEU A 622 2.88 13.92 21.78
N ARG A 623 4.03 13.88 22.45
CA ARG A 623 5.26 14.54 22.00
C ARG A 623 6.48 13.64 22.15
N ALA A 624 7.31 13.60 21.11
CA ALA A 624 8.62 12.97 21.19
C ALA A 624 9.56 13.78 22.10
N SER A 625 10.29 13.10 22.98
CA SER A 625 11.42 13.63 23.74
C SER A 625 12.74 13.48 22.97
N LEU A 626 13.83 14.10 23.46
CA LEU A 626 15.16 13.95 22.84
C LEU A 626 15.73 12.53 22.96
N ASP A 627 15.30 11.80 23.98
CA ASP A 627 15.64 10.40 24.27
C ASP A 627 14.58 9.42 23.76
N THR A 628 13.71 9.83 22.83
CA THR A 628 12.73 8.92 22.21
C THR A 628 13.46 7.86 21.40
N ASP A 629 13.03 6.63 21.55
CA ASP A 629 13.60 5.47 20.88
C ASP A 629 12.47 4.51 20.48
N GLU A 630 12.77 3.52 19.64
CA GLU A 630 11.76 2.64 19.06
C GLU A 630 12.08 1.15 19.26
N LEU A 631 11.02 0.33 19.28
CA LEU A 631 11.13 -1.07 18.90
C LEU A 631 11.27 -1.17 17.37
N PRO A 632 11.74 -2.31 16.84
CA PRO A 632 11.87 -2.50 15.39
C PRO A 632 10.58 -2.10 14.65
N GLY A 633 10.67 -1.10 13.78
CA GLY A 633 9.52 -0.63 12.98
C GLY A 633 8.56 0.33 13.70
N GLY A 634 8.84 0.76 14.94
CA GLY A 634 7.94 1.61 15.74
C GLY A 634 7.50 2.90 15.05
N TRP A 635 8.43 3.67 14.49
CA TRP A 635 8.09 4.90 13.76
C TRP A 635 7.37 4.64 12.44
N ALA A 636 7.65 3.51 11.78
CA ALA A 636 6.94 3.14 10.55
C ALA A 636 5.48 2.80 10.85
N ALA A 637 5.25 1.92 11.84
CA ALA A 637 3.91 1.57 12.31
C ALA A 637 3.13 2.81 12.78
N TRP A 638 3.79 3.73 13.49
CA TRP A 638 3.18 5.00 13.90
C TRP A 638 2.80 5.88 12.70
N GLU A 639 3.71 6.04 11.74
CA GLU A 639 3.44 6.86 10.55
C GLU A 639 2.33 6.27 9.68
N ASP A 640 2.28 4.94 9.54
CA ASP A 640 1.24 4.22 8.82
C ASP A 640 -0.12 4.34 9.53
N ALA A 641 -0.15 4.19 10.86
CA ALA A 641 -1.36 4.38 11.67
C ALA A 641 -1.89 5.82 11.59
N VAL A 642 -1.01 6.82 11.72
CA VAL A 642 -1.40 8.23 11.57
C VAL A 642 -1.88 8.51 10.14
N ALA A 643 -1.18 8.00 9.12
CA ALA A 643 -1.61 8.17 7.73
C ALA A 643 -2.96 7.51 7.46
N PHE A 644 -3.22 6.33 8.03
CA PHE A 644 -4.51 5.65 7.99
C PHE A 644 -5.60 6.53 8.61
N LEU A 645 -5.41 7.00 9.85
CA LEU A 645 -6.35 7.84 10.58
C LEU A 645 -6.61 9.20 9.90
N THR A 646 -5.59 9.78 9.26
CA THR A 646 -5.73 11.05 8.53
C THR A 646 -6.37 10.86 7.15
N LYS A 647 -6.11 9.75 6.43
CA LYS A 647 -6.63 9.55 5.05
C LYS A 647 -8.07 9.02 5.02
N THR A 648 -8.45 8.16 5.95
CA THR A 648 -9.80 7.56 5.96
C THR A 648 -10.87 8.48 6.54
N ARG A 649 -10.51 9.53 7.30
CA ARG A 649 -11.48 10.37 8.03
C ARG A 649 -11.60 11.82 7.56
N VAL A 650 -10.93 12.21 6.46
CA VAL A 650 -11.10 13.54 5.85
C VAL A 650 -12.36 13.65 4.96
N SER A 651 -13.10 12.57 4.73
CA SER A 651 -14.26 12.61 3.81
C SER A 651 -15.60 13.08 4.42
N SER A 652 -15.64 13.56 5.66
CA SER A 652 -16.90 14.00 6.31
C SER A 652 -17.05 15.51 6.48
N ALA A 653 -16.15 16.32 5.91
CA ALA A 653 -16.18 17.77 6.09
C ALA A 653 -15.95 18.54 4.77
N THR A 654 -16.68 18.18 3.71
CA THR A 654 -16.95 19.13 2.60
C THR A 654 -18.23 18.70 1.88
N ASN A 655 -19.37 19.00 2.51
CA ASN A 655 -20.63 19.21 1.80
C ASN A 655 -21.46 20.22 2.62
N GLN A 656 -21.02 21.48 2.54
CA GLN A 656 -21.86 22.67 2.66
C GLN A 656 -21.38 23.66 1.61
#